data_AF-A0AAE0T6L1-F1
#
_entry.id   AF-A0AAE0T6L1-F1
#
_cell.length_a   1.000
_cell.length_b   1.000
_cell.length_c   1.000
_cell.angle_alpha   90.00
_cell.angle_beta   90.00
_cell.angle_gamma   90.00
#
_symmetry.space_group_name_H-M   'P 1'
#
loop_
_entity.id
_entity.type
_entity.pdbx_description
1 polymer ?
#
loop_
_entity_poly.entity_id
_entity_poly.type
_entity_poly.pdbx_seq_one_letter_code
_entity_poly.pdbx_strand_id
1 'polypeptide(L)'
;MTENAGVFPKPEPSLAVITDDANVFAVILAKPEYPGRTGDLKNARLDLEAKLKVLGQYVNNVAKGDEAILEKSGFPLSKVPSPHGDIPATTEAGVELDADGHFDIWATPPEADYYGVIFAATVADNPDDDPSHWVFQYCATPEVTFTNGIVSGKKYKFAVAFVGSSEMLHWFHIGKMMFARIQLGPTFFSSFKKEGILFNALALSGVLLGAFLAVVIRFIFNLNIENTVGMMSGAVTNTPGLGAAISVLSEIKTEFSDRTFGDPTVAYAISYPFGVIGLITMVIIIKLLFKIDIDKEKQIYHTQKTGDINPLIRKKCRVTEARFVGKTLSIILEEFEKQQLVISRIKHHGEKDVRVPNMDTIIQERDVLMVIGVERDVDFFISFVGRVSTDLFIESEQDMMSKNIYVTKSNATHKTLKQLDLLNKFDLKVTRVIRGGRELLASPSLELFYGDKIRIVGTKESVREAEDILGNSEKKMLEPDFVSIFGGLLLGILFGSVPFVLPTMPIPIKLGFAAGPLIVALIISRFGGVSFIHSYVNDGAINFMKDFGISLFFAAVGIHAGEAFYDNFIKFNGWTLLILGLIVTIVPIIFMAICTKLLKINFLQFSGILSGTYTDPAALTFCTAYLNSDIPLQAYSIVYPLVTICRIFLAQLLILLLVTH
;
A
#
# COMPACT_ATOMS: atom_id res chain seq x y z
N MET A 1 -10.85 -43.77 10.96
CA MET A 1 -10.38 -44.88 11.80
C MET A 1 -11.41 -45.99 11.90
N THR A 2 -11.48 -46.86 10.92
CA THR A 2 -12.28 -48.08 11.04
C THR A 2 -11.30 -49.24 11.06
N GLU A 3 -11.16 -49.88 12.23
CA GLU A 3 -10.63 -51.27 12.41
C GLU A 3 -9.12 -51.50 12.70
N ASN A 4 -8.25 -50.48 12.78
CA ASN A 4 -6.81 -50.69 13.10
C ASN A 4 -6.44 -50.51 14.59
N ALA A 5 -7.17 -51.19 15.50
CA ALA A 5 -6.91 -51.12 16.95
C ALA A 5 -5.51 -51.62 17.38
N GLY A 6 -4.86 -52.44 16.54
CA GLY A 6 -3.49 -52.92 16.76
C GLY A 6 -2.40 -51.86 16.52
N VAL A 7 -2.72 -50.78 15.80
CA VAL A 7 -1.79 -49.67 15.49
C VAL A 7 -2.14 -48.43 16.32
N PHE A 8 -3.44 -48.21 16.55
CA PHE A 8 -3.97 -47.08 17.31
C PHE A 8 -4.75 -47.58 18.53
N PRO A 9 -4.07 -48.07 19.58
CA PRO A 9 -4.72 -48.62 20.76
C PRO A 9 -5.27 -47.48 21.62
N LYS A 10 -6.59 -47.32 21.66
CA LYS A 10 -7.34 -46.41 22.55
C LYS A 10 -7.17 -44.90 22.25
N PRO A 11 -7.83 -44.37 21.21
CA PRO A 11 -7.95 -42.93 21.03
C PRO A 11 -8.81 -42.31 22.14
N GLU A 12 -8.38 -41.18 22.68
CA GLU A 12 -9.20 -40.31 23.55
C GLU A 12 -9.36 -38.93 22.87
N PRO A 13 -10.59 -38.45 22.63
CA PRO A 13 -11.87 -39.09 22.89
C PRO A 13 -12.10 -40.33 22.02
N SER A 14 -12.85 -41.31 22.54
CA SER A 14 -13.10 -42.56 21.84
C SER A 14 -13.86 -42.33 20.54
N LEU A 15 -13.69 -43.23 19.58
CA LEU A 15 -14.42 -43.16 18.30
C LEU A 15 -15.94 -43.20 18.50
N ALA A 16 -16.42 -43.86 19.56
CA ALA A 16 -17.84 -43.86 19.92
C ALA A 16 -18.31 -42.44 20.28
N VAL A 17 -17.56 -41.71 21.11
CA VAL A 17 -17.87 -40.33 21.49
C VAL A 17 -17.90 -39.40 20.27
N ILE A 18 -16.93 -39.52 19.37
CA ILE A 18 -16.89 -38.71 18.14
C ILE A 18 -18.07 -39.05 17.21
N THR A 19 -18.45 -40.33 17.15
CA THR A 19 -19.60 -40.78 16.37
C THR A 19 -20.90 -40.23 16.95
N ASP A 20 -21.03 -40.22 18.28
CA ASP A 20 -22.19 -39.65 18.97
C ASP A 20 -22.33 -38.15 18.69
N ASP A 21 -21.24 -37.38 18.75
CA ASP A 21 -21.26 -35.95 18.42
C ASP A 21 -21.54 -35.67 16.95
N ALA A 22 -21.02 -36.50 16.05
CA ALA A 22 -21.34 -36.44 14.63
C ALA A 22 -22.84 -36.70 14.39
N ASN A 23 -23.42 -37.65 15.12
CA ASN A 23 -24.85 -37.93 15.09
C ASN A 23 -25.66 -36.74 15.65
N VAL A 24 -25.24 -36.13 16.75
CA VAL A 24 -25.87 -34.92 17.31
C VAL A 24 -25.87 -33.79 16.27
N PHE A 25 -24.74 -33.53 15.63
CA PHE A 25 -24.64 -32.54 14.56
C PHE A 25 -25.57 -32.86 13.38
N ALA A 26 -25.58 -34.11 12.92
CA ALA A 26 -26.44 -34.57 11.83
C ALA A 26 -27.93 -34.46 12.16
N VAL A 27 -28.32 -34.77 13.40
CA VAL A 27 -29.71 -34.63 13.89
C VAL A 27 -30.15 -33.17 13.90
N ILE A 28 -29.31 -32.24 14.36
CA ILE A 28 -29.63 -30.79 14.32
C ILE A 28 -29.72 -30.28 12.89
N LEU A 29 -28.83 -30.76 12.00
CA LEU A 29 -28.83 -30.42 10.59
C LEU A 29 -30.11 -30.90 9.89
N ALA A 30 -30.60 -32.10 10.20
CA ALA A 30 -31.80 -32.69 9.61
C ALA A 30 -33.13 -32.10 10.12
N LYS A 31 -33.12 -31.39 11.26
CA LYS A 31 -34.32 -30.73 11.78
C LYS A 31 -34.78 -29.56 10.89
N PRO A 32 -36.10 -29.33 10.77
CA PRO A 32 -36.64 -28.11 10.17
C PRO A 32 -36.12 -26.84 10.86
N GLU A 33 -36.22 -25.69 10.21
CA GLU A 33 -35.75 -24.42 10.77
C GLU A 33 -36.52 -24.03 12.04
N TYR A 34 -35.79 -23.76 13.14
CA TYR A 34 -36.35 -23.35 14.44
C TYR A 34 -35.53 -22.21 15.05
N PRO A 35 -36.12 -21.36 15.92
CA PRO A 35 -35.41 -20.27 16.58
C PRO A 35 -34.24 -20.80 17.41
N GLY A 36 -33.00 -20.38 17.09
CA GLY A 36 -31.79 -20.85 17.76
C GLY A 36 -31.02 -21.97 17.03
N ARG A 37 -31.58 -22.56 15.97
CA ARG A 37 -30.94 -23.65 15.19
C ARG A 37 -29.53 -23.29 14.72
N THR A 38 -29.31 -22.06 14.27
CA THR A 38 -27.98 -21.60 13.82
C THR A 38 -26.95 -21.59 14.96
N GLY A 39 -27.37 -21.25 16.17
CA GLY A 39 -26.53 -21.29 17.37
C GLY A 39 -26.19 -22.72 17.78
N ASP A 40 -27.20 -23.60 17.84
CA ASP A 40 -27.03 -25.01 18.17
C ASP A 40 -26.13 -25.72 17.15
N LEU A 41 -26.33 -25.46 15.86
CA LEU A 41 -25.53 -26.04 14.78
C LEU A 41 -24.09 -25.54 14.81
N LYS A 42 -23.88 -24.26 15.17
CA LYS A 42 -22.54 -23.71 15.40
C LYS A 42 -21.86 -24.39 16.59
N ASN A 43 -22.54 -24.57 17.71
CA ASN A 43 -21.99 -25.17 18.93
C ASN A 43 -21.67 -26.67 18.72
N ALA A 44 -22.59 -27.44 18.14
CA ALA A 44 -22.36 -28.85 17.81
C ALA A 44 -21.21 -29.03 16.81
N ARG A 45 -21.07 -28.12 15.84
CA ARG A 45 -19.93 -28.13 14.91
C ARG A 45 -18.61 -27.88 15.63
N LEU A 46 -18.56 -26.86 16.49
CA LEU A 46 -17.34 -26.50 17.22
C LEU A 46 -16.87 -27.63 18.14
N ASP A 47 -17.81 -28.29 18.82
CA ASP A 47 -17.51 -29.42 19.71
C ASP A 47 -16.98 -30.63 18.92
N LEU A 48 -17.64 -30.97 17.80
CA LEU A 48 -17.18 -32.04 16.90
C LEU A 48 -15.80 -31.74 16.29
N GLU A 49 -15.57 -30.50 15.82
CA GLU A 49 -14.29 -30.05 15.27
C GLU A 49 -13.17 -30.14 16.31
N ALA A 50 -13.45 -29.78 17.57
CA ALA A 50 -12.47 -29.87 18.65
C ALA A 50 -12.03 -31.31 18.90
N LYS A 51 -12.99 -32.25 19.01
CA LYS A 51 -12.68 -33.67 19.25
C LYS A 51 -12.01 -34.34 18.04
N LEU A 52 -12.36 -33.96 16.81
CA LEU A 52 -11.69 -34.42 15.59
C LEU A 52 -10.23 -33.94 15.50
N LYS A 53 -9.93 -32.72 15.95
CA LYS A 53 -8.55 -32.22 16.03
C LYS A 53 -7.70 -33.03 17.01
N VAL A 54 -8.24 -33.34 18.19
CA VAL A 54 -7.57 -34.19 19.19
C VAL A 54 -7.28 -35.57 18.61
N LEU A 55 -8.25 -36.18 17.91
CA LEU A 55 -8.06 -37.47 17.24
C LEU A 55 -6.97 -37.40 16.15
N GLY A 56 -6.94 -36.33 15.34
CA GLY A 56 -5.92 -36.14 14.31
C GLY A 56 -4.50 -35.97 14.90
N GLN A 57 -4.37 -35.31 16.05
CA GLN A 57 -3.09 -35.22 16.77
C GLN A 57 -2.68 -36.56 17.35
N TYR A 58 -3.60 -37.32 17.94
CA TYR A 58 -3.32 -38.68 18.40
C TYR A 58 -2.77 -39.56 17.26
N VAL A 59 -3.38 -39.50 16.07
CA VAL A 59 -2.86 -40.18 14.87
C VAL A 59 -1.43 -39.77 14.57
N ASN A 60 -1.16 -38.47 14.49
CA ASN A 60 0.17 -37.95 14.18
C ASN A 60 1.21 -38.34 15.24
N ASN A 61 0.84 -38.33 16.52
CA ASN A 61 1.73 -38.69 17.62
C ASN A 61 2.07 -40.18 17.63
N VAL A 62 1.08 -41.04 17.37
CA VAL A 62 1.31 -42.49 17.25
C VAL A 62 2.14 -42.81 16.01
N ALA A 63 1.90 -42.12 14.90
CA ALA A 63 2.63 -42.34 13.66
C ALA A 63 4.05 -41.75 13.66
N LYS A 64 4.33 -40.71 14.46
CA LYS A 64 5.64 -40.03 14.53
C LYS A 64 6.19 -39.59 13.15
N GLY A 65 5.30 -39.27 12.21
CA GLY A 65 5.67 -38.92 10.84
C GLY A 65 5.94 -40.11 9.89
N ASP A 66 5.73 -41.35 10.33
CA ASP A 66 5.79 -42.54 9.48
C ASP A 66 4.54 -42.62 8.59
N GLU A 67 4.75 -42.44 7.28
CA GLU A 67 3.71 -42.44 6.25
C GLU A 67 2.92 -43.77 6.23
N ALA A 68 3.58 -44.90 6.39
CA ALA A 68 2.93 -46.22 6.36
C ALA A 68 2.06 -46.47 7.60
N ILE A 69 2.31 -45.76 8.71
CA ILE A 69 1.46 -45.78 9.90
C ILE A 69 0.31 -44.77 9.76
N LEU A 70 0.57 -43.59 9.20
CA LEU A 70 -0.43 -42.56 8.91
C LEU A 70 -1.52 -43.08 7.95
N GLU A 71 -1.16 -43.79 6.90
CA GLU A 71 -2.12 -44.40 5.96
C GLU A 71 -3.07 -45.38 6.66
N LYS A 72 -2.60 -46.08 7.70
CA LYS A 72 -3.42 -47.02 8.48
C LYS A 72 -4.49 -46.33 9.35
N SER A 73 -4.44 -45.02 9.50
CA SER A 73 -5.47 -44.25 10.23
C SER A 73 -6.80 -44.17 9.46
N GLY A 74 -6.76 -44.37 8.14
CA GLY A 74 -7.89 -44.24 7.23
C GLY A 74 -8.34 -42.81 6.98
N PHE A 75 -7.55 -41.80 7.39
CA PHE A 75 -7.76 -40.41 6.99
C PHE A 75 -7.08 -40.10 5.65
N PRO A 76 -7.71 -39.33 4.76
CA PRO A 76 -7.04 -38.87 3.55
C PRO A 76 -5.88 -37.94 3.91
N LEU A 77 -4.65 -38.35 3.56
CA LEU A 77 -3.45 -37.55 3.76
C LEU A 77 -3.43 -36.40 2.74
N SER A 78 -3.71 -35.18 3.20
CA SER A 78 -3.74 -33.98 2.34
C SER A 78 -2.43 -33.19 2.34
N LYS A 79 -1.55 -33.43 3.33
CA LYS A 79 -0.21 -32.82 3.46
C LYS A 79 0.73 -33.81 4.12
N VAL A 80 1.91 -34.03 3.55
CA VAL A 80 3.00 -34.79 4.19
C VAL A 80 3.76 -33.80 5.09
N PRO A 81 3.69 -33.91 6.43
CA PRO A 81 4.41 -33.01 7.32
C PRO A 81 5.89 -33.42 7.42
N SER A 82 6.80 -32.49 7.21
CA SER A 82 8.23 -32.67 7.51
C SER A 82 8.53 -32.16 8.93
N PRO A 83 9.20 -32.95 9.81
CA PRO A 83 9.60 -32.48 11.13
C PRO A 83 10.49 -31.25 11.03
N HIS A 84 10.21 -30.20 11.79
CA HIS A 84 10.96 -28.93 11.74
C HIS A 84 11.94 -28.74 12.91
N GLY A 85 12.24 -29.82 13.64
CA GLY A 85 13.09 -29.82 14.84
C GLY A 85 12.28 -29.76 16.14
N ASP A 86 12.98 -29.92 17.27
CA ASP A 86 12.39 -29.87 18.60
C ASP A 86 12.06 -28.43 19.00
N ILE A 87 10.90 -28.23 19.62
CA ILE A 87 10.52 -26.93 20.21
C ILE A 87 11.34 -26.75 21.51
N PRO A 88 11.93 -25.57 21.76
CA PRO A 88 12.68 -25.31 23.00
C PRO A 88 11.85 -25.59 24.25
N ALA A 89 12.52 -26.01 25.33
CA ALA A 89 11.86 -26.20 26.62
C ALA A 89 11.23 -24.90 27.13
N THR A 90 10.10 -25.02 27.84
CA THR A 90 9.43 -23.87 28.47
C THR A 90 10.37 -23.17 29.46
N THR A 91 10.28 -21.84 29.51
CA THR A 91 11.01 -21.00 30.46
C THR A 91 10.38 -21.02 31.85
N GLU A 92 9.05 -21.11 31.93
CA GLU A 92 8.29 -21.12 33.20
C GLU A 92 7.10 -22.08 33.11
N ALA A 93 6.84 -22.82 34.19
CA ALA A 93 5.63 -23.62 34.36
C ALA A 93 5.25 -23.67 35.85
N GLY A 94 3.95 -23.69 36.13
CA GLY A 94 3.42 -23.64 37.49
C GLY A 94 2.16 -24.49 37.65
N VAL A 95 1.87 -24.82 38.91
CA VAL A 95 0.67 -25.52 39.32
C VAL A 95 0.09 -24.77 40.52
N GLU A 96 -1.13 -24.29 40.39
CA GLU A 96 -1.89 -23.65 41.46
C GLU A 96 -3.13 -24.46 41.81
N LEU A 97 -3.66 -24.23 43.01
CA LEU A 97 -4.81 -24.95 43.54
C LEU A 97 -5.96 -23.96 43.62
N ASP A 98 -6.98 -24.16 42.80
CA ASP A 98 -8.16 -23.28 42.73
C ASP A 98 -8.96 -23.37 44.04
N ALA A 99 -9.78 -22.35 44.32
CA ALA A 99 -10.68 -22.25 45.46
C ALA A 99 -11.63 -23.46 45.60
N ASP A 100 -11.92 -24.15 44.49
CA ASP A 100 -12.75 -25.35 44.45
C ASP A 100 -11.96 -26.68 44.65
N GLY A 101 -10.65 -26.61 44.89
CA GLY A 101 -9.82 -27.78 45.15
C GLY A 101 -9.27 -28.48 43.89
N HIS A 102 -9.38 -27.85 42.72
CA HIS A 102 -8.82 -28.32 41.45
C HIS A 102 -7.38 -27.85 41.25
N PHE A 103 -6.64 -28.52 40.36
CA PHE A 103 -5.30 -28.08 39.98
C PHE A 103 -5.34 -27.33 38.65
N ASP A 104 -4.90 -26.08 38.69
CA ASP A 104 -4.64 -25.26 37.50
C ASP A 104 -3.17 -25.38 37.14
N ILE A 105 -2.91 -25.88 35.94
CA ILE A 105 -1.56 -26.07 35.43
C ILE A 105 -1.36 -25.09 34.29
N TRP A 106 -0.28 -24.32 34.35
CA TRP A 106 0.08 -23.36 33.33
C TRP A 106 1.54 -23.51 32.92
N ALA A 107 1.84 -23.14 31.67
CA ALA A 107 3.20 -23.07 31.18
C ALA A 107 3.35 -21.93 30.18
N THR A 108 4.43 -21.17 30.30
CA THR A 108 4.75 -20.08 29.38
C THR A 108 5.16 -20.67 28.02
N PRO A 109 4.50 -20.28 26.92
CA PRO A 109 4.83 -20.80 25.61
C PRO A 109 6.25 -20.36 25.17
N PRO A 110 7.04 -21.26 24.57
CA PRO A 110 8.26 -20.85 23.85
C PRO A 110 7.87 -19.99 22.63
N GLU A 111 8.75 -19.09 22.18
CA GLU A 111 8.56 -18.13 21.08
C GLU A 111 8.08 -18.77 19.76
N ALA A 112 6.79 -19.09 19.64
CA ALA A 112 6.19 -19.70 18.45
C ALA A 112 4.74 -19.21 18.25
N ASP A 113 4.42 -18.83 17.01
CA ASP A 113 3.18 -18.15 16.63
C ASP A 113 1.90 -19.02 16.70
N TYR A 114 2.02 -20.35 16.82
CA TYR A 114 0.87 -21.25 16.97
C TYR A 114 1.27 -22.54 17.69
N TYR A 115 0.69 -22.78 18.86
CA TYR A 115 0.92 -23.99 19.65
C TYR A 115 -0.41 -24.57 20.13
N GLY A 116 -0.53 -25.89 20.04
CA GLY A 116 -1.38 -26.68 20.90
C GLY A 116 -0.55 -27.17 22.10
N VAL A 117 -1.17 -27.23 23.28
CA VAL A 117 -0.48 -27.63 24.51
C VAL A 117 -1.06 -28.97 24.97
N ILE A 118 -0.17 -29.94 25.23
CA ILE A 118 -0.52 -31.21 25.84
C ILE A 118 -0.07 -31.13 27.29
N PHE A 119 -1.04 -31.11 28.21
CA PHE A 119 -0.80 -31.29 29.63
C PHE A 119 -0.98 -32.77 29.98
N ALA A 120 -0.14 -33.29 30.87
CA ALA A 120 -0.23 -34.66 31.34
C ALA A 120 -0.09 -34.70 32.86
N ALA A 121 -0.92 -35.50 33.53
CA ALA A 121 -0.90 -35.69 34.98
C ALA A 121 -0.85 -37.18 35.34
N THR A 122 -0.07 -37.54 36.37
CA THR A 122 -0.05 -38.89 36.95
C THR A 122 0.20 -38.83 38.47
N VAL A 123 -0.15 -39.88 39.20
CA VAL A 123 0.22 -40.03 40.62
C VAL A 123 1.74 -40.24 40.73
N ALA A 124 2.36 -39.64 41.74
CA ALA A 124 3.82 -39.64 41.91
C ALA A 124 4.42 -41.04 42.14
N ASP A 125 3.62 -42.00 42.62
CA ASP A 125 4.00 -43.40 42.84
C ASP A 125 3.88 -44.28 41.58
N ASN A 126 3.79 -43.67 40.39
CA ASN A 126 3.78 -44.42 39.11
C ASN A 126 5.12 -45.15 38.91
N PRO A 127 5.16 -46.50 38.93
CA PRO A 127 6.39 -47.26 38.74
C PRO A 127 6.90 -47.05 37.31
N ASP A 128 8.19 -46.74 37.15
CA ASP A 128 8.88 -46.57 35.86
C ASP A 128 8.26 -45.54 34.89
N ASP A 129 7.47 -44.59 35.41
CA ASP A 129 6.71 -43.60 34.62
C ASP A 129 5.87 -44.26 33.49
N ASP A 130 5.21 -45.39 33.80
CA ASP A 130 4.34 -46.12 32.85
C ASP A 130 3.35 -45.17 32.13
N PRO A 131 3.41 -45.07 30.78
CA PRO A 131 2.55 -44.20 29.97
C PRO A 131 1.05 -44.42 30.16
N SER A 132 0.63 -45.62 30.61
CA SER A 132 -0.77 -45.99 30.77
C SER A 132 -1.46 -45.34 31.98
N HIS A 133 -0.69 -44.78 32.91
CA HIS A 133 -1.20 -44.05 34.08
C HIS A 133 -1.21 -42.53 33.90
N TRP A 134 -0.72 -42.03 32.77
CA TRP A 134 -0.76 -40.61 32.45
C TRP A 134 -2.12 -40.23 31.85
N VAL A 135 -2.77 -39.25 32.44
CA VAL A 135 -3.97 -38.61 31.88
C VAL A 135 -3.52 -37.41 31.07
N PHE A 136 -3.78 -37.43 29.77
CA PHE A 136 -3.42 -36.37 28.85
C PHE A 136 -4.61 -35.46 28.56
N GLN A 137 -4.40 -34.15 28.61
CA GLN A 137 -5.38 -33.14 28.26
C GLN A 137 -4.78 -32.15 27.27
N TYR A 138 -5.43 -32.03 26.12
CA TYR A 138 -5.03 -31.07 25.10
C TYR A 138 -5.80 -29.75 25.28
N CYS A 139 -5.08 -28.63 25.22
CA CYS A 139 -5.64 -27.30 25.28
C CYS A 139 -5.07 -26.40 24.17
N ALA A 140 -5.91 -25.50 23.67
CA ALA A 140 -5.48 -24.42 22.77
C ALA A 140 -4.91 -23.21 23.55
N THR A 141 -4.96 -23.27 24.88
CA THR A 141 -4.49 -22.26 25.81
C THR A 141 -3.30 -22.80 26.60
N PRO A 142 -2.35 -21.93 27.02
CA PRO A 142 -1.21 -22.30 27.85
C PRO A 142 -1.56 -22.62 29.32
N GLU A 143 -2.83 -22.91 29.60
CA GLU A 143 -3.38 -23.15 30.93
C GLU A 143 -4.53 -24.16 30.84
N VAL A 144 -4.62 -25.06 31.83
CA VAL A 144 -5.68 -26.05 31.96
C VAL A 144 -6.02 -26.36 33.42
N THR A 145 -7.32 -26.52 33.70
CA THR A 145 -7.82 -27.02 34.98
C THR A 145 -8.08 -28.52 34.88
N PHE A 146 -7.43 -29.33 35.74
CA PHE A 146 -7.74 -30.75 35.88
C PHE A 146 -8.84 -30.94 36.93
N THR A 147 -10.03 -31.35 36.47
CA THR A 147 -11.23 -31.54 37.32
C THR A 147 -11.52 -33.01 37.65
N ASN A 148 -10.97 -33.96 36.87
CA ASN A 148 -11.31 -35.38 36.99
C ASN A 148 -10.09 -36.23 37.39
N GLY A 149 -10.29 -37.18 38.32
CA GLY A 149 -9.30 -38.21 38.66
C GLY A 149 -8.34 -37.88 39.81
N ILE A 150 -8.60 -36.81 40.56
CA ILE A 150 -7.72 -36.33 41.62
C ILE A 150 -8.21 -36.84 42.99
N VAL A 151 -7.37 -37.65 43.63
CA VAL A 151 -7.58 -38.20 44.97
C VAL A 151 -6.80 -37.37 46.00
N SER A 152 -7.51 -36.88 47.02
CA SER A 152 -6.93 -36.11 48.12
C SER A 152 -5.85 -36.89 48.89
N GLY A 153 -4.79 -36.20 49.31
CA GLY A 153 -3.67 -36.79 50.07
C GLY A 153 -2.62 -37.53 49.23
N LYS A 154 -2.74 -37.53 47.91
CA LYS A 154 -1.74 -38.10 46.99
C LYS A 154 -0.87 -37.01 46.35
N LYS A 155 0.38 -37.35 46.06
CA LYS A 155 1.30 -36.51 45.27
C LYS A 155 1.11 -36.79 43.79
N TYR A 156 1.25 -35.78 42.95
CA TYR A 156 1.11 -35.88 41.49
C TYR A 156 2.36 -35.33 40.80
N LYS A 157 2.64 -35.86 39.60
CA LYS A 157 3.62 -35.32 38.65
C LYS A 157 2.86 -34.76 37.45
N PHE A 158 3.38 -33.67 36.90
CA PHE A 158 2.80 -33.00 35.75
C PHE A 158 3.85 -32.81 34.66
N ALA A 159 3.45 -32.95 33.40
CA ALA A 159 4.28 -32.69 32.24
C ALA A 159 3.51 -31.81 31.25
N VAL A 160 4.22 -30.92 30.57
CA VAL A 160 3.64 -30.02 29.56
C VAL A 160 4.49 -30.09 28.29
N ALA A 161 3.83 -30.27 27.14
CA ALA A 161 4.48 -30.29 25.83
C ALA A 161 3.76 -29.36 24.86
N PHE A 162 4.54 -28.52 24.17
CA PHE A 162 4.04 -27.66 23.10
C PHE A 162 4.16 -28.37 21.75
N VAL A 163 3.16 -28.21 20.88
CA VAL A 163 3.12 -28.79 19.54
C VAL A 163 2.62 -27.72 18.56
N GLY A 164 3.38 -27.39 17.52
CA GLY A 164 3.05 -26.27 16.63
C GLY A 164 3.50 -26.46 15.18
N SER A 165 3.07 -25.55 14.30
CA SER A 165 3.50 -25.47 12.90
C SER A 165 4.21 -24.13 12.65
N SER A 166 5.40 -24.14 12.06
CA SER A 166 6.22 -22.94 11.81
C SER A 166 5.73 -22.05 10.66
N GLU A 167 4.73 -22.51 9.89
CA GLU A 167 4.23 -21.78 8.71
C GLU A 167 3.23 -20.68 9.07
N MET A 168 3.64 -19.67 9.83
CA MET A 168 2.90 -18.40 9.86
C MET A 168 3.76 -17.14 9.86
N LEU A 169 5.09 -17.26 9.74
CA LEU A 169 5.96 -16.09 9.54
C LEU A 169 5.79 -15.43 8.16
N HIS A 170 5.30 -16.14 7.14
CA HIS A 170 5.19 -15.58 5.78
C HIS A 170 3.99 -14.65 5.54
N TRP A 171 2.86 -14.84 6.23
CA TRP A 171 1.65 -14.01 6.01
C TRP A 171 1.77 -12.61 6.62
N PHE A 172 2.53 -12.46 7.71
CA PHE A 172 2.76 -11.18 8.37
C PHE A 172 3.65 -10.22 7.56
N HIS A 173 4.47 -10.74 6.65
CA HIS A 173 5.26 -9.91 5.72
C HIS A 173 4.43 -9.41 4.53
N ILE A 174 3.37 -10.14 4.13
CA ILE A 174 2.51 -9.79 2.98
C ILE A 174 1.64 -8.55 3.30
N GLY A 175 1.16 -8.42 4.54
CA GLY A 175 0.40 -7.22 4.98
C GLY A 175 1.26 -5.96 5.16
N LYS A 176 2.56 -6.11 5.43
CA LYS A 176 3.48 -5.02 5.78
C LYS A 176 3.89 -4.12 4.60
N MET A 177 3.72 -4.55 3.35
CA MET A 177 4.26 -3.83 2.18
C MET A 177 3.22 -3.34 1.17
N MET A 178 1.94 -3.72 1.32
CA MET A 178 1.02 -3.77 0.17
C MET A 178 0.30 -2.45 -0.18
N PHE A 179 0.12 -1.49 0.72
CA PHE A 179 -1.07 -0.64 0.60
C PHE A 179 -0.89 0.83 0.18
N ALA A 180 0.25 1.21 -0.41
CA ALA A 180 0.53 2.61 -0.78
C ALA A 180 0.74 2.92 -2.27
N ARG A 181 0.55 1.99 -3.23
CA ARG A 181 1.21 2.10 -4.54
C ARG A 181 0.33 2.01 -5.79
N ILE A 182 -0.80 2.72 -5.85
CA ILE A 182 -1.56 2.85 -7.12
C ILE A 182 -1.61 4.29 -7.64
N GLN A 183 -1.33 5.29 -6.80
CA GLN A 183 -1.49 6.71 -7.15
C GLN A 183 -0.30 7.34 -7.90
N LEU A 184 0.81 6.62 -8.07
CA LEU A 184 2.08 7.21 -8.52
C LEU A 184 2.37 7.09 -10.01
N GLY A 185 1.65 6.30 -10.81
CA GLY A 185 2.08 5.99 -12.18
C GLY A 185 2.18 7.18 -13.13
N PRO A 186 1.13 8.00 -13.36
CA PRO A 186 1.23 9.13 -14.30
C PRO A 186 2.31 10.14 -13.88
N THR A 187 2.50 10.29 -12.57
CA THR A 187 3.52 11.17 -11.95
C THR A 187 4.93 10.58 -12.03
N PHE A 188 5.09 9.26 -11.92
CA PHE A 188 6.36 8.56 -12.14
C PHE A 188 6.84 8.66 -13.58
N PHE A 189 5.96 8.57 -14.59
CA PHE A 189 6.42 8.77 -15.97
C PHE A 189 6.76 10.24 -16.27
N SER A 190 6.25 11.18 -15.47
CA SER A 190 6.75 12.56 -15.47
C SER A 190 8.17 12.68 -14.90
N SER A 191 8.69 11.67 -14.19
CA SER A 191 10.08 11.56 -13.74
C SER A 191 11.10 11.50 -14.89
N PHE A 192 10.67 11.11 -16.10
CA PHE A 192 11.51 11.13 -17.31
C PHE A 192 11.44 12.46 -18.07
N LYS A 193 10.68 13.45 -17.59
CA LYS A 193 10.74 14.83 -18.10
C LYS A 193 11.94 15.56 -17.50
N LYS A 194 12.33 16.69 -18.10
CA LYS A 194 13.54 17.46 -17.74
C LYS A 194 13.64 17.78 -16.23
N GLU A 195 12.56 18.23 -15.59
CA GLU A 195 12.53 18.46 -14.12
C GLU A 195 12.63 17.15 -13.32
N GLY A 196 11.95 16.10 -13.78
CA GLY A 196 11.94 14.79 -13.14
C GLY A 196 13.31 14.13 -13.11
N ILE A 197 14.09 14.24 -14.20
CA ILE A 197 15.46 13.70 -14.28
C ILE A 197 16.34 14.37 -13.23
N LEU A 198 16.23 15.69 -13.08
CA LEU A 198 16.99 16.44 -12.08
C LEU A 198 16.66 15.99 -10.65
N PHE A 199 15.37 15.82 -10.33
CA PHE A 199 14.94 15.40 -9.00
C PHE A 199 15.40 13.98 -8.66
N ASN A 200 15.30 13.07 -9.63
CA ASN A 200 15.76 11.70 -9.48
C ASN A 200 17.28 11.60 -9.35
N ALA A 201 18.04 12.38 -10.12
CA ALA A 201 19.49 12.43 -10.01
C ALA A 201 19.93 12.93 -8.62
N LEU A 202 19.28 13.99 -8.12
CA LEU A 202 19.54 14.50 -6.77
C LEU A 202 19.19 13.46 -5.69
N ALA A 203 18.02 12.83 -5.78
CA ALA A 203 17.59 11.79 -4.85
C ALA A 203 18.56 10.59 -4.86
N LEU A 204 18.92 10.09 -6.04
CA LEU A 204 19.88 8.98 -6.20
C LEU A 204 21.27 9.34 -5.63
N SER A 205 21.73 10.57 -5.81
CA SER A 205 23.00 11.00 -5.23
C SER A 205 22.99 10.93 -3.70
N GLY A 206 21.87 11.29 -3.06
CA GLY A 206 21.69 11.14 -1.62
C GLY A 206 21.63 9.67 -1.18
N VAL A 207 20.96 8.81 -1.95
CA VAL A 207 20.91 7.35 -1.70
C VAL A 207 22.30 6.73 -1.76
N LEU A 208 23.05 7.01 -2.84
CA LEU A 208 24.40 6.48 -3.03
C LEU A 208 25.37 6.98 -1.97
N LEU A 209 25.27 8.26 -1.58
CA LEU A 209 26.08 8.82 -0.49
C LEU A 209 25.74 8.16 0.86
N GLY A 210 24.47 7.92 1.15
CA GLY A 210 24.06 7.19 2.36
C GLY A 210 24.59 5.75 2.39
N ALA A 211 24.51 5.03 1.27
CA ALA A 211 25.06 3.69 1.15
C ALA A 211 26.60 3.68 1.31
N PHE A 212 27.29 4.64 0.66
CA PHE A 212 28.72 4.82 0.82
C PHE A 212 29.12 5.09 2.28
N LEU A 213 28.40 5.98 2.98
CA LEU A 213 28.62 6.24 4.39
C LEU A 213 28.43 5.00 5.26
N ALA A 214 27.40 4.18 4.99
CA ALA A 214 27.19 2.93 5.71
C ALA A 214 28.38 1.95 5.53
N VAL A 215 28.95 1.86 4.32
CA VAL A 215 30.16 1.08 4.04
C VAL A 215 31.37 1.61 4.82
N VAL A 216 31.59 2.93 4.78
CA VAL A 216 32.70 3.56 5.51
C VAL A 216 32.56 3.33 7.01
N ILE A 217 31.36 3.52 7.55
CA ILE A 217 31.07 3.29 8.98
C ILE A 217 31.33 1.83 9.35
N ARG A 218 30.92 0.87 8.51
CA ARG A 218 31.21 -0.56 8.74
C ARG A 218 32.69 -0.81 8.93
N PHE A 219 33.54 -0.28 8.06
CA PHE A 219 34.99 -0.51 8.14
C PHE A 219 35.66 0.24 9.30
N ILE A 220 35.17 1.42 9.68
CA ILE A 220 35.74 2.19 10.79
C ILE A 220 35.33 1.60 12.14
N PHE A 221 34.07 1.17 12.28
CA PHE A 221 33.48 0.71 13.55
C PHE A 221 33.36 -0.81 13.64
N ASN A 222 33.86 -1.55 12.65
CA ASN A 222 33.79 -3.01 12.55
C ASN A 222 32.37 -3.58 12.78
N LEU A 223 31.37 -2.93 12.18
CA LEU A 223 29.97 -3.38 12.31
C LEU A 223 29.73 -4.66 11.50
N ASN A 224 28.95 -5.59 12.04
CA ASN A 224 28.48 -6.75 11.29
C ASN A 224 27.55 -6.32 10.14
N ILE A 225 27.37 -7.20 9.14
CA ILE A 225 26.72 -6.81 7.88
C ILE A 225 25.24 -6.53 8.09
N GLU A 226 24.62 -7.29 8.97
CA GLU A 226 23.21 -7.23 9.37
C GLU A 226 22.93 -5.92 10.10
N ASN A 227 23.83 -5.54 11.01
CA ASN A 227 23.76 -4.23 11.67
C ASN A 227 23.97 -3.09 10.69
N THR A 228 24.86 -3.25 9.70
CA THR A 228 25.14 -2.23 8.68
C THR A 228 23.91 -2.00 7.78
N VAL A 229 23.32 -3.06 7.23
CA VAL A 229 22.15 -2.95 6.34
C VAL A 229 20.87 -2.61 7.11
N GLY A 230 20.76 -3.07 8.35
CA GLY A 230 19.70 -2.69 9.29
C GLY A 230 19.74 -1.19 9.59
N MET A 231 20.90 -0.68 10.03
CA MET A 231 21.13 0.75 10.27
C MET A 231 20.90 1.59 9.00
N MET A 232 21.46 1.17 7.85
CA MET A 232 21.28 1.88 6.58
C MET A 232 19.80 1.98 6.20
N SER A 233 19.02 0.92 6.43
CA SER A 233 17.59 0.89 6.11
C SER A 233 16.76 1.69 7.13
N GLY A 234 17.09 1.63 8.42
CA GLY A 234 16.36 2.35 9.46
C GLY A 234 16.63 3.86 9.44
N ALA A 235 17.88 4.28 9.26
CA ALA A 235 18.27 5.70 9.15
C ALA A 235 17.55 6.48 8.04
N VAL A 236 17.00 5.75 7.06
CA VAL A 236 16.27 6.28 5.91
C VAL A 236 14.88 5.65 5.77
N THR A 237 14.33 5.07 6.83
CA THR A 237 12.97 4.51 6.92
C THR A 237 12.56 3.53 5.80
N ASN A 238 13.53 2.87 5.17
CA ASN A 238 13.29 2.03 4.00
C ASN A 238 13.06 0.55 4.38
N THR A 239 11.87 0.25 4.91
CA THR A 239 11.42 -1.11 5.25
C THR A 239 11.57 -2.12 4.09
N PRO A 240 11.25 -1.77 2.82
CA PRO A 240 11.51 -2.64 1.68
C PRO A 240 12.97 -3.11 1.55
N GLY A 241 13.92 -2.22 1.83
CA GLY A 241 15.34 -2.54 1.81
C GLY A 241 15.72 -3.53 2.91
N LEU A 242 15.17 -3.36 4.13
CA LEU A 242 15.35 -4.31 5.22
C LEU A 242 14.81 -5.70 4.86
N GLY A 243 13.59 -5.78 4.30
CA GLY A 243 13.00 -7.07 3.91
C GLY A 243 13.84 -7.80 2.86
N ALA A 244 14.39 -7.06 1.89
CA ALA A 244 15.32 -7.61 0.91
C ALA A 244 16.63 -8.09 1.54
N ALA A 245 17.16 -7.34 2.51
CA ALA A 245 18.35 -7.74 3.26
C ALA A 245 18.14 -9.04 4.06
N ILE A 246 17.02 -9.14 4.81
CA ILE A 246 16.66 -10.35 5.56
C ILE A 246 16.55 -11.56 4.62
N SER A 247 15.91 -11.37 3.47
CA SER A 247 15.73 -12.46 2.48
C SER A 247 17.07 -12.98 1.99
N VAL A 248 17.99 -12.10 1.59
CA VAL A 248 19.32 -12.49 1.09
C VAL A 248 20.16 -13.14 2.20
N LEU A 249 20.15 -12.60 3.42
CA LEU A 249 20.88 -13.20 4.55
C LEU A 249 20.37 -14.62 4.87
N SER A 250 19.06 -14.85 4.78
CA SER A 250 18.45 -16.17 4.97
C SER A 250 18.83 -17.15 3.86
N GLU A 251 18.82 -16.71 2.60
CA GLU A 251 19.28 -17.52 1.46
C GLU A 251 20.77 -17.90 1.61
N ILE A 252 21.64 -16.94 1.96
CA ILE A 252 23.07 -17.22 2.22
C ILE A 252 23.25 -18.20 3.38
N LYS A 253 22.48 -18.06 4.46
CA LYS A 253 22.55 -19.00 5.60
C LYS A 253 22.17 -20.43 5.19
N THR A 254 21.23 -20.57 4.26
CA THR A 254 20.77 -21.86 3.74
C THR A 254 21.83 -22.51 2.85
N GLU A 255 22.50 -21.72 2.02
CA GLU A 255 23.51 -22.19 1.07
C GLU A 255 24.90 -22.37 1.71
N PHE A 256 25.23 -21.55 2.72
CA PHE A 256 26.49 -21.56 3.46
C PHE A 256 26.21 -21.70 4.96
N SER A 257 25.91 -22.92 5.41
CA SER A 257 25.54 -23.25 6.79
C SER A 257 26.59 -22.87 7.85
N ASP A 258 27.85 -22.70 7.44
CA ASP A 258 28.96 -22.32 8.32
C ASP A 258 28.93 -20.83 8.74
N ARG A 259 28.03 -20.03 8.15
CA ARG A 259 27.91 -18.59 8.41
C ARG A 259 26.66 -18.28 9.22
N THR A 260 26.86 -17.81 10.45
CA THR A 260 25.79 -17.31 11.31
C THR A 260 25.63 -15.80 11.13
N PHE A 261 24.45 -15.39 10.68
CA PHE A 261 24.07 -13.98 10.59
C PHE A 261 23.13 -13.57 11.72
N GLY A 262 23.31 -12.35 12.23
CA GLY A 262 22.38 -11.73 13.20
C GLY A 262 21.07 -11.25 12.56
N ASP A 263 20.13 -10.76 13.37
CA ASP A 263 18.91 -10.14 12.85
C ASP A 263 19.13 -8.64 12.54
N PRO A 264 19.05 -8.21 11.26
CA PRO A 264 19.19 -6.79 10.89
C PRO A 264 18.05 -5.90 11.42
N THR A 265 16.94 -6.48 11.89
CA THR A 265 15.76 -5.74 12.39
C THR A 265 16.07 -4.93 13.65
N VAL A 266 17.03 -5.38 14.47
CA VAL A 266 17.46 -4.68 15.68
C VAL A 266 18.07 -3.31 15.33
N ALA A 267 19.10 -3.29 14.47
CA ALA A 267 19.76 -2.04 14.07
C ALA A 267 18.81 -1.11 13.29
N TYR A 268 17.86 -1.69 12.56
CA TYR A 268 16.77 -0.96 11.93
C TYR A 268 15.89 -0.27 12.97
N ALA A 269 15.41 -0.99 13.98
CA ALA A 269 14.53 -0.45 15.02
C ALA A 269 15.19 0.68 15.81
N ILE A 270 16.49 0.56 16.11
CA ILE A 270 17.26 1.60 16.83
C ILE A 270 17.41 2.88 16.00
N SER A 271 17.67 2.76 14.69
CA SER A 271 17.93 3.91 13.82
C SER A 271 16.67 4.57 13.24
N TYR A 272 15.56 3.84 13.14
CA TYR A 272 14.32 4.30 12.50
C TYR A 272 13.72 5.58 13.11
N PRO A 273 13.52 5.70 14.44
CA PRO A 273 12.93 6.91 15.03
C PRO A 273 13.72 8.18 14.70
N PHE A 274 15.06 8.06 14.66
CA PHE A 274 15.96 9.17 14.32
C PHE A 274 16.03 9.43 12.82
N GLY A 275 15.74 8.45 11.97
CA GLY A 275 15.48 8.66 10.55
C GLY A 275 14.31 9.62 10.34
N VAL A 276 13.18 9.36 10.99
CA VAL A 276 11.96 10.20 10.90
C VAL A 276 12.18 11.57 11.54
N ILE A 277 12.57 11.60 12.81
CA ILE A 277 12.74 12.84 13.58
C ILE A 277 13.87 13.70 12.98
N GLY A 278 14.98 13.06 12.58
CA GLY A 278 16.13 13.72 12.00
C GLY A 278 15.77 14.40 10.68
N LEU A 279 15.00 13.73 9.81
CA LEU A 279 14.53 14.31 8.56
C LEU A 279 13.63 15.54 8.81
N ILE A 280 12.60 15.40 9.65
CA ILE A 280 11.68 16.51 10.00
C ILE A 280 12.47 17.69 10.57
N THR A 281 13.35 17.43 11.52
CA THR A 281 14.21 18.46 12.13
C THR A 281 15.08 19.15 11.10
N MET A 282 15.69 18.39 10.17
CA MET A 282 16.54 18.97 9.13
C MET A 282 15.75 19.83 8.13
N VAL A 283 14.51 19.47 7.78
CA VAL A 283 13.65 20.33 6.94
C VAL A 283 13.44 21.69 7.61
N ILE A 284 13.17 21.71 8.92
CA ILE A 284 13.01 22.94 9.71
C ILE A 284 14.32 23.73 9.75
N ILE A 285 15.44 23.07 10.06
CA ILE A 285 16.76 23.70 10.13
C ILE A 285 17.14 24.32 8.79
N ILE A 286 16.95 23.60 7.68
CA ILE A 286 17.29 24.10 6.34
C ILE A 286 16.43 25.32 5.99
N LYS A 287 15.13 25.30 6.30
CA LYS A 287 14.26 26.47 6.11
C LYS A 287 14.82 27.70 6.84
N LEU A 288 15.23 27.53 8.10
CA LEU A 288 15.80 28.61 8.93
C LEU A 288 17.15 29.08 8.39
N LEU A 289 18.05 28.15 8.08
CA LEU A 289 19.41 28.41 7.61
C LEU A 289 19.40 29.13 6.24
N PHE A 290 18.53 28.71 5.33
CA PHE A 290 18.37 29.33 4.02
C PHE A 290 17.44 30.54 4.04
N LYS A 291 16.85 30.89 5.20
CA LYS A 291 15.92 32.02 5.38
C LYS A 291 14.78 31.98 4.36
N ILE A 292 14.17 30.81 4.20
CA ILE A 292 13.12 30.57 3.21
C ILE A 292 11.81 31.22 3.64
N ASP A 293 11.27 32.06 2.77
CA ASP A 293 9.94 32.64 2.85
C ASP A 293 8.97 31.77 2.03
N ILE A 294 8.01 31.13 2.72
CA ILE A 294 7.11 30.13 2.11
C ILE A 294 6.21 30.79 1.05
N ASP A 295 5.69 31.99 1.33
CA ASP A 295 4.76 32.67 0.44
C ASP A 295 5.47 33.14 -0.83
N LYS A 296 6.71 33.64 -0.69
CA LYS A 296 7.55 33.96 -1.85
C LYS A 296 7.91 32.72 -2.66
N GLU A 297 8.31 31.63 -2.03
CA GLU A 297 8.62 30.38 -2.73
C GLU A 297 7.40 29.82 -3.47
N LYS A 298 6.19 29.92 -2.89
CA LYS A 298 4.94 29.57 -3.58
C LYS A 298 4.73 30.45 -4.81
N GLN A 299 4.88 31.76 -4.68
CA GLN A 299 4.76 32.69 -5.81
C GLN A 299 5.79 32.42 -6.91
N ILE A 300 7.04 32.12 -6.54
CA ILE A 300 8.10 31.75 -7.49
C ILE A 300 7.73 30.44 -8.20
N TYR A 301 7.30 29.42 -7.46
CA TYR A 301 6.87 28.15 -8.03
C TYR A 301 5.72 28.34 -9.01
N HIS A 302 4.69 29.08 -8.59
CA HIS A 302 3.56 29.40 -9.45
C HIS A 302 4.04 30.19 -10.65
N THR A 303 4.79 31.28 -10.53
CA THR A 303 5.25 32.07 -11.69
C THR A 303 6.09 31.24 -12.69
N GLN A 304 6.96 30.35 -12.20
CA GLN A 304 7.74 29.43 -13.04
C GLN A 304 6.86 28.37 -13.72
N LYS A 305 5.84 27.86 -13.02
CA LYS A 305 4.87 26.88 -13.56
C LYS A 305 3.75 27.52 -14.37
N THR A 306 3.37 28.77 -14.16
CA THR A 306 2.32 29.50 -14.89
C THR A 306 2.81 29.87 -16.29
N GLY A 307 4.13 29.84 -16.53
CA GLY A 307 4.66 29.74 -17.90
C GLY A 307 4.20 28.47 -18.65
N ASP A 308 3.83 27.41 -17.93
CA ASP A 308 3.46 26.07 -18.42
C ASP A 308 2.00 25.64 -18.09
N ILE A 309 1.36 26.25 -17.08
CA ILE A 309 -0.02 25.99 -16.64
C ILE A 309 -0.78 27.30 -16.73
N ASN A 310 -1.31 27.57 -17.92
CA ASN A 310 -2.20 28.70 -18.12
C ASN A 310 -3.58 28.36 -17.54
N PRO A 311 -4.01 28.95 -16.40
CA PRO A 311 -5.35 28.71 -15.87
C PRO A 311 -6.40 29.08 -16.92
N LEU A 312 -7.41 28.23 -17.06
CA LEU A 312 -8.50 28.49 -17.99
C LEU A 312 -9.43 29.53 -17.41
N ILE A 313 -9.37 30.73 -17.97
CA ILE A 313 -10.28 31.82 -17.60
C ILE A 313 -11.52 31.79 -18.48
N ARG A 314 -12.59 32.43 -17.99
CA ARG A 314 -13.80 32.70 -18.76
C ARG A 314 -13.98 34.21 -18.89
N LYS A 315 -14.13 34.73 -20.10
CA LYS A 315 -14.45 36.16 -20.35
C LYS A 315 -15.55 36.27 -21.40
N LYS A 316 -16.27 37.39 -21.37
CA LYS A 316 -17.40 37.67 -22.27
C LYS A 316 -16.94 38.61 -23.37
N CYS A 317 -17.13 38.23 -24.62
CA CYS A 317 -16.80 39.04 -25.79
C CYS A 317 -18.08 39.58 -26.42
N ARG A 318 -18.19 40.89 -26.59
CA ARG A 318 -19.19 41.55 -27.44
C ARG A 318 -18.61 41.63 -28.85
N VAL A 319 -19.30 41.08 -29.83
CA VAL A 319 -18.90 41.20 -31.23
C VAL A 319 -19.15 42.63 -31.68
N THR A 320 -18.09 43.32 -32.06
CA THR A 320 -18.16 44.71 -32.56
C THR A 320 -17.42 44.89 -33.88
N GLU A 321 -16.58 43.93 -34.26
CA GLU A 321 -15.79 44.02 -35.47
C GLU A 321 -16.62 43.57 -36.69
N ALA A 322 -16.84 44.48 -37.63
CA ALA A 322 -17.76 44.27 -38.76
C ALA A 322 -17.31 43.12 -39.68
N ARG A 323 -16.00 42.85 -39.77
CA ARG A 323 -15.45 41.79 -40.64
C ARG A 323 -15.90 40.37 -40.27
N PHE A 324 -16.40 40.17 -39.05
CA PHE A 324 -16.88 38.87 -38.57
C PHE A 324 -18.41 38.74 -38.54
N VAL A 325 -19.14 39.84 -38.76
CA VAL A 325 -20.59 39.81 -38.84
C VAL A 325 -21.02 39.10 -40.12
N GLY A 326 -21.94 38.15 -40.00
CA GLY A 326 -22.40 37.30 -41.10
C GLY A 326 -21.47 36.13 -41.44
N LYS A 327 -20.31 35.99 -40.78
CA LYS A 327 -19.43 34.83 -40.92
C LYS A 327 -19.81 33.72 -39.94
N THR A 328 -19.48 32.48 -40.29
CA THR A 328 -19.62 31.34 -39.38
C THR A 328 -18.50 31.34 -38.33
N LEU A 329 -18.77 30.72 -37.18
CA LEU A 329 -17.80 30.58 -36.11
C LEU A 329 -16.52 29.84 -36.57
N SER A 330 -16.62 28.87 -37.49
CA SER A 330 -15.46 28.16 -38.06
C SER A 330 -14.47 29.15 -38.68
N ILE A 331 -14.96 30.07 -39.51
CA ILE A 331 -14.10 31.03 -40.22
C ILE A 331 -13.38 31.95 -39.22
N ILE A 332 -14.07 32.40 -38.18
CA ILE A 332 -13.47 33.25 -37.14
C ILE A 332 -12.35 32.51 -36.40
N LEU A 333 -12.58 31.23 -36.06
CA LEU A 333 -11.59 30.42 -35.35
C LEU A 333 -10.41 30.02 -36.23
N GLU A 334 -10.63 29.81 -37.53
CA GLU A 334 -9.58 29.58 -38.53
C GLU A 334 -8.71 30.84 -38.70
N GLU A 335 -9.32 32.02 -38.86
CA GLU A 335 -8.61 33.31 -38.98
C GLU A 335 -7.87 33.73 -37.70
N PHE A 336 -8.29 33.22 -36.53
CA PHE A 336 -7.64 33.53 -35.25
C PHE A 336 -6.30 32.79 -35.05
N GLU A 337 -6.02 31.75 -35.86
CA GLU A 337 -4.82 30.89 -35.87
C GLU A 337 -4.45 30.17 -34.56
N LYS A 338 -5.00 30.58 -33.41
CA LYS A 338 -4.72 30.03 -32.08
C LYS A 338 -5.85 29.12 -31.59
N GLN A 339 -5.52 27.85 -31.37
CA GLN A 339 -6.49 26.79 -31.05
C GLN A 339 -6.78 26.60 -29.56
N GLN A 340 -6.28 27.46 -28.66
CA GLN A 340 -6.42 27.27 -27.20
C GLN A 340 -7.60 28.05 -26.59
N LEU A 341 -8.75 28.02 -27.26
CA LEU A 341 -10.00 28.54 -26.71
C LEU A 341 -11.21 27.71 -27.13
N VAL A 342 -12.26 27.81 -26.34
CA VAL A 342 -13.58 27.21 -26.56
C VAL A 342 -14.63 28.30 -26.37
N ILE A 343 -15.48 28.48 -27.38
CA ILE A 343 -16.68 29.31 -27.24
C ILE A 343 -17.80 28.44 -26.67
N SER A 344 -18.12 28.63 -25.39
CA SER A 344 -19.06 27.78 -24.68
C SER A 344 -20.53 28.18 -24.88
N ARG A 345 -20.78 29.48 -25.10
CA ARG A 345 -22.13 30.05 -25.20
C ARG A 345 -22.14 31.20 -26.20
N ILE A 346 -23.27 31.37 -26.86
CA ILE A 346 -23.63 32.55 -27.67
C ILE A 346 -24.99 33.07 -27.23
N LYS A 347 -25.15 34.39 -27.22
CA LYS A 347 -26.43 35.08 -27.05
C LYS A 347 -26.54 36.12 -28.16
N HIS A 348 -27.58 36.03 -28.96
CA HIS A 348 -27.84 37.01 -30.00
C HIS A 348 -28.33 38.34 -29.43
N HIS A 349 -28.03 39.44 -30.13
CA HIS A 349 -28.48 40.76 -29.71
C HIS A 349 -30.01 40.85 -29.67
N GLY A 350 -30.58 41.31 -28.54
CA GLY A 350 -32.03 41.46 -28.37
C GLY A 350 -32.76 40.17 -27.96
N GLU A 351 -32.13 39.00 -28.10
CA GLU A 351 -32.66 37.74 -27.60
C GLU A 351 -32.34 37.55 -26.11
N LYS A 352 -33.18 36.79 -25.42
CA LYS A 352 -32.91 36.34 -24.03
C LYS A 352 -32.28 34.94 -24.00
N ASP A 353 -32.50 34.16 -25.06
CA ASP A 353 -32.07 32.78 -25.14
C ASP A 353 -30.56 32.68 -25.29
N VAL A 354 -29.95 31.78 -24.53
CA VAL A 354 -28.52 31.47 -24.59
C VAL A 354 -28.37 30.09 -25.23
N ARG A 355 -27.52 29.97 -26.25
CA ARG A 355 -27.32 28.73 -27.01
C ARG A 355 -25.88 28.25 -26.96
N VAL A 356 -25.68 26.96 -27.21
CA VAL A 356 -24.35 26.39 -27.45
C VAL A 356 -24.02 26.58 -28.94
N PRO A 357 -22.95 27.31 -29.31
CA PRO A 357 -22.63 27.50 -30.72
C PRO A 357 -21.91 26.28 -31.29
N ASN A 358 -22.29 25.90 -32.50
CA ASN A 358 -21.56 24.97 -33.36
C ASN A 358 -20.63 25.72 -34.32
N MET A 359 -19.86 25.00 -35.15
CA MET A 359 -18.92 25.63 -36.08
C MET A 359 -19.63 26.39 -37.22
N ASP A 360 -20.87 26.01 -37.54
CA ASP A 360 -21.70 26.63 -38.58
C ASP A 360 -22.51 27.83 -38.06
N THR A 361 -22.43 28.15 -36.77
CA THR A 361 -23.19 29.24 -36.15
C THR A 361 -22.76 30.57 -36.76
N ILE A 362 -23.71 31.30 -37.35
CA ILE A 362 -23.49 32.60 -37.95
C ILE A 362 -23.48 33.68 -36.85
N ILE A 363 -22.43 34.47 -36.81
CA ILE A 363 -22.27 35.54 -35.84
C ILE A 363 -22.94 36.83 -36.33
N GLN A 364 -23.71 37.47 -35.47
CA GLN A 364 -24.40 38.73 -35.76
C GLN A 364 -23.76 39.92 -35.03
N GLU A 365 -24.11 41.13 -35.45
CA GLU A 365 -23.63 42.34 -34.81
C GLU A 365 -24.11 42.39 -33.35
N ARG A 366 -23.20 42.73 -32.42
CA ARG A 366 -23.47 42.87 -30.98
C ARG A 366 -23.84 41.58 -30.25
N ASP A 367 -23.64 40.42 -30.87
CA ASP A 367 -23.69 39.13 -30.19
C ASP A 367 -22.73 39.11 -28.99
N VAL A 368 -23.09 38.31 -28.00
CA VAL A 368 -22.23 38.06 -26.84
C VAL A 368 -21.77 36.61 -26.86
N LEU A 369 -20.46 36.42 -26.84
CA LEU A 369 -19.80 35.12 -26.79
C LEU A 369 -19.19 34.89 -25.40
N MET A 370 -19.36 33.70 -24.85
CA MET A 370 -18.63 33.25 -23.66
C MET A 370 -17.38 32.48 -24.10
N VAL A 371 -16.21 33.06 -23.88
CA VAL A 371 -14.91 32.55 -24.32
C VAL A 371 -14.19 31.94 -23.12
N ILE A 372 -13.74 30.69 -23.27
CA ILE A 372 -12.99 29.95 -22.25
C ILE A 372 -11.64 29.55 -22.84
N GLY A 373 -10.55 29.79 -22.13
CA GLY A 373 -9.23 29.47 -22.64
C GLY A 373 -8.11 30.02 -21.77
N VAL A 374 -6.90 29.96 -22.31
CA VAL A 374 -5.71 30.60 -21.72
C VAL A 374 -5.89 32.11 -21.72
N GLU A 375 -5.56 32.78 -20.61
CA GLU A 375 -5.81 34.23 -20.46
C GLU A 375 -5.27 35.08 -21.62
N ARG A 376 -4.02 34.85 -22.03
CA ARG A 376 -3.40 35.55 -23.17
C ARG A 376 -4.20 35.40 -24.46
N ASP A 377 -4.72 34.21 -24.74
CA ASP A 377 -5.42 33.91 -25.98
C ASP A 377 -6.88 34.38 -25.91
N VAL A 378 -7.51 34.30 -24.74
CA VAL A 378 -8.84 34.87 -24.50
C VAL A 378 -8.83 36.38 -24.67
N ASP A 379 -7.85 37.08 -24.10
CA ASP A 379 -7.73 38.53 -24.22
C ASP A 379 -7.43 38.94 -25.66
N PHE A 380 -6.53 38.21 -26.33
CA PHE A 380 -6.26 38.43 -27.75
C PHE A 380 -7.50 38.19 -28.63
N PHE A 381 -8.28 37.14 -28.36
CA PHE A 381 -9.53 36.85 -29.06
C PHE A 381 -10.55 37.97 -28.89
N ILE A 382 -10.68 38.50 -27.67
CA ILE A 382 -11.60 39.60 -27.40
C ILE A 382 -11.19 40.83 -28.19
N SER A 383 -9.90 41.19 -28.21
CA SER A 383 -9.41 42.32 -29.01
C SER A 383 -9.52 42.07 -30.52
N PHE A 384 -9.46 40.82 -30.97
CA PHE A 384 -9.57 40.45 -32.37
C PHE A 384 -11.01 40.57 -32.88
N VAL A 385 -11.99 40.07 -32.11
CA VAL A 385 -13.42 39.95 -32.51
C VAL A 385 -14.28 41.13 -32.04
N GLY A 386 -13.88 41.82 -30.96
CA GLY A 386 -14.58 43.01 -30.50
C GLY A 386 -14.07 43.57 -29.18
N ARG A 387 -14.89 43.48 -28.12
CA ARG A 387 -14.54 44.05 -26.80
C ARG A 387 -15.13 43.26 -25.64
N VAL A 388 -14.66 43.53 -24.42
CA VAL A 388 -15.20 42.93 -23.21
C VAL A 388 -16.68 43.32 -23.03
N SER A 389 -17.53 42.32 -22.74
CA SER A 389 -18.95 42.49 -22.49
C SER A 389 -19.26 42.41 -20.99
N THR A 390 -20.19 43.24 -20.53
CA THR A 390 -20.75 43.20 -19.17
C THR A 390 -22.11 42.48 -19.08
N ASP A 391 -22.59 41.90 -20.19
CA ASP A 391 -23.89 41.22 -20.22
C ASP A 391 -23.91 40.05 -19.23
N LEU A 392 -24.84 40.06 -18.28
CA LEU A 392 -24.97 39.03 -17.24
C LEU A 392 -25.90 37.90 -17.67
N PHE A 393 -26.78 38.11 -18.67
CA PHE A 393 -27.75 37.09 -19.10
C PHE A 393 -27.09 35.88 -19.74
N ILE A 394 -25.93 36.04 -20.38
CA ILE A 394 -25.16 34.91 -20.92
C ILE A 394 -24.67 33.93 -19.83
N GLU A 395 -24.69 34.37 -18.57
CA GLU A 395 -24.37 33.54 -17.41
C GLU A 395 -25.60 32.83 -16.82
N SER A 396 -26.81 33.18 -17.27
CA SER A 396 -28.06 32.60 -16.78
C SER A 396 -28.08 31.08 -16.89
N GLU A 397 -28.44 30.41 -15.79
CA GLU A 397 -28.63 28.96 -15.73
C GLU A 397 -30.08 28.53 -15.99
N GLN A 398 -30.97 29.46 -16.36
CA GLN A 398 -32.35 29.12 -16.71
C GLN A 398 -32.40 28.22 -17.94
N ASP A 399 -31.68 28.61 -18.99
CA ASP A 399 -31.67 27.90 -20.29
C ASP A 399 -30.42 27.04 -20.48
N MET A 400 -29.31 27.38 -19.80
CA MET A 400 -27.99 26.78 -20.04
C MET A 400 -27.30 26.37 -18.73
N MET A 401 -27.25 25.07 -18.46
CA MET A 401 -26.61 24.49 -17.28
C MET A 401 -25.11 24.27 -17.54
N SER A 402 -24.28 24.59 -16.56
CA SER A 402 -22.89 24.13 -16.51
C SER A 402 -22.76 23.07 -15.41
N LYS A 403 -22.46 21.82 -15.78
CA LYS A 403 -22.33 20.72 -14.82
C LYS A 403 -20.98 20.03 -14.93
N ASN A 404 -20.48 19.56 -13.79
CA ASN A 404 -19.35 18.63 -13.78
C ASN A 404 -19.89 17.21 -13.78
N ILE A 405 -19.38 16.37 -14.69
CA ILE A 405 -19.74 14.95 -14.80
C ILE A 405 -18.46 14.13 -14.67
N TYR A 406 -18.55 13.03 -13.91
CA TYR A 406 -17.49 12.04 -13.83
C TYR A 406 -17.64 10.95 -14.90
N VAL A 407 -16.56 10.69 -15.64
CA VAL A 407 -16.49 9.59 -16.60
C VAL A 407 -16.43 8.27 -15.83
N THR A 408 -17.53 7.52 -15.86
CA THR A 408 -17.69 6.25 -15.14
C THR A 408 -18.12 5.09 -16.04
N LYS A 409 -18.58 5.34 -17.27
CA LYS A 409 -18.98 4.27 -18.20
C LYS A 409 -17.82 3.87 -19.11
N SER A 410 -17.66 2.56 -19.32
CA SER A 410 -16.62 1.98 -20.18
C SER A 410 -16.77 2.38 -21.65
N ASN A 411 -18.00 2.64 -22.11
CA ASN A 411 -18.28 3.10 -23.47
C ASN A 411 -17.75 4.51 -23.78
N ALA A 412 -17.46 5.33 -22.76
CA ALA A 412 -16.92 6.68 -22.87
C ALA A 412 -15.42 6.74 -22.53
N THR A 413 -14.92 5.72 -21.84
CA THR A 413 -13.50 5.57 -21.50
C THR A 413 -12.70 5.19 -22.75
N HIS A 414 -11.48 5.72 -22.87
CA HIS A 414 -10.60 5.57 -24.04
C HIS A 414 -11.16 6.10 -25.37
N LYS A 415 -12.17 6.97 -25.31
CA LYS A 415 -12.67 7.69 -26.49
C LYS A 415 -12.23 9.14 -26.47
N THR A 416 -11.95 9.67 -27.66
CA THR A 416 -11.69 11.11 -27.81
C THR A 416 -12.99 11.91 -27.80
N LEU A 417 -12.91 13.19 -27.43
CA LEU A 417 -14.07 14.09 -27.50
C LEU A 417 -14.69 14.15 -28.92
N LYS A 418 -13.86 14.03 -29.97
CA LYS A 418 -14.33 13.93 -31.36
C LYS A 418 -15.13 12.66 -31.62
N GLN A 419 -14.73 11.52 -31.06
CA GLN A 419 -15.44 10.24 -31.25
C GLN A 419 -16.77 10.21 -30.50
N LEU A 420 -16.85 10.86 -29.35
CA LEU A 420 -18.09 10.96 -28.57
C LEU A 420 -19.11 11.87 -29.28
N ASP A 421 -18.62 12.93 -29.93
CA ASP A 421 -19.41 13.84 -30.76
C ASP A 421 -20.59 14.47 -30.00
N LEU A 422 -20.31 14.91 -28.77
CA LEU A 422 -21.33 15.38 -27.83
C LEU A 422 -22.03 16.67 -28.31
N LEU A 423 -21.35 17.47 -29.12
CA LEU A 423 -21.91 18.71 -29.65
C LEU A 423 -23.01 18.42 -30.66
N ASN A 424 -22.76 17.56 -31.66
CA ASN A 424 -23.73 17.33 -32.74
C ASN A 424 -24.86 16.40 -32.32
N LYS A 425 -24.63 15.51 -31.34
CA LYS A 425 -25.65 14.56 -30.88
C LYS A 425 -26.56 15.10 -29.79
N PHE A 426 -26.05 16.00 -28.94
CA PHE A 426 -26.73 16.42 -27.71
C PHE A 426 -26.71 17.94 -27.51
N ASP A 427 -26.26 18.73 -28.48
CA ASP A 427 -26.09 20.20 -28.33
C ASP A 427 -25.26 20.58 -27.09
N LEU A 428 -24.24 19.77 -26.80
CA LEU A 428 -23.51 19.82 -25.55
C LEU A 428 -22.02 20.04 -25.78
N LYS A 429 -21.47 21.06 -25.11
CA LYS A 429 -20.07 21.44 -25.26
C LYS A 429 -19.26 21.09 -24.03
N VAL A 430 -18.17 20.36 -24.25
CA VAL A 430 -17.15 20.15 -23.23
C VAL A 430 -16.23 21.37 -23.24
N THR A 431 -16.06 22.01 -22.08
CA THR A 431 -15.21 23.20 -21.95
C THR A 431 -13.81 22.86 -21.46
N ARG A 432 -13.74 21.93 -20.49
CA ARG A 432 -12.48 21.45 -19.92
C ARG A 432 -12.64 20.05 -19.31
N VAL A 433 -11.52 19.37 -19.19
CA VAL A 433 -11.39 18.07 -18.51
C VAL A 433 -10.44 18.24 -17.34
N ILE A 434 -10.86 17.82 -16.16
CA ILE A 434 -10.10 17.89 -14.92
C ILE A 434 -9.53 16.50 -14.66
N ARG A 435 -8.21 16.37 -14.74
CA ARG A 435 -7.47 15.11 -14.53
C ARG A 435 -6.34 15.32 -13.53
N GLY A 436 -6.34 14.58 -12.42
CA GLY A 436 -5.33 14.69 -11.38
C GLY A 436 -5.16 16.13 -10.86
N GLY A 437 -6.27 16.85 -10.70
CA GLY A 437 -6.28 18.25 -10.24
C GLY A 437 -5.91 19.31 -11.28
N ARG A 438 -5.59 18.94 -12.54
CA ARG A 438 -5.28 19.89 -13.61
C ARG A 438 -6.47 20.10 -14.54
N GLU A 439 -6.73 21.34 -14.92
CA GLU A 439 -7.73 21.66 -15.95
C GLU A 439 -7.08 21.65 -17.34
N LEU A 440 -7.48 20.69 -18.17
CA LEU A 440 -7.10 20.60 -19.58
C LEU A 440 -8.20 21.22 -20.42
N LEU A 441 -7.84 22.12 -21.34
CA LEU A 441 -8.81 22.66 -22.29
C LEU A 441 -9.36 21.52 -23.14
N ALA A 442 -10.68 21.51 -23.37
CA ALA A 442 -11.28 20.52 -24.23
C ALA A 442 -10.77 20.70 -25.67
N SER A 443 -10.24 19.62 -26.25
CA SER A 443 -9.85 19.56 -27.66
C SER A 443 -10.39 18.29 -28.32
N PRO A 444 -10.63 18.29 -29.64
CA PRO A 444 -11.20 17.12 -30.33
C PRO A 444 -10.35 15.84 -30.16
N SER A 445 -9.03 15.98 -30.05
CA SER A 445 -8.08 14.87 -29.87
C SER A 445 -7.92 14.42 -28.42
N LEU A 446 -8.54 15.12 -27.46
CA LEU A 446 -8.41 14.80 -26.04
C LEU A 446 -9.17 13.49 -25.74
N GLU A 447 -8.42 12.47 -25.32
CA GLU A 447 -8.95 11.17 -24.88
C GLU A 447 -9.42 11.24 -23.42
N LEU A 448 -10.61 10.69 -23.15
CA LEU A 448 -11.19 10.57 -21.81
C LEU A 448 -10.77 9.26 -21.14
N PHE A 449 -10.44 9.33 -19.85
CA PHE A 449 -10.13 8.18 -19.01
C PHE A 449 -11.18 8.05 -17.91
N TYR A 450 -11.37 6.83 -17.40
CA TYR A 450 -12.19 6.61 -16.22
C TYR A 450 -11.66 7.46 -15.06
N GLY A 451 -12.54 8.14 -14.33
CA GLY A 451 -12.11 9.06 -13.27
C GLY A 451 -12.02 10.53 -13.70
N ASP A 452 -11.95 10.82 -14.99
CA ASP A 452 -11.93 12.20 -15.47
C ASP A 452 -13.20 12.94 -15.06
N LYS A 453 -13.03 14.18 -14.59
CA LYS A 453 -14.15 15.09 -14.31
C LYS A 453 -14.25 16.09 -15.45
N ILE A 454 -15.30 16.00 -16.25
CA ILE A 454 -15.49 16.89 -17.39
C ILE A 454 -16.48 17.99 -17.05
N ARG A 455 -16.21 19.21 -17.49
CA ARG A 455 -17.15 20.33 -17.36
C ARG A 455 -17.87 20.57 -18.67
N ILE A 456 -19.17 20.33 -18.64
CA ILE A 456 -20.04 20.41 -19.79
C ILE A 456 -20.99 21.60 -19.68
N VAL A 457 -21.40 22.13 -20.83
CA VAL A 457 -22.35 23.22 -20.97
C VAL A 457 -23.40 22.80 -22.00
N GLY A 458 -24.68 22.83 -21.61
CA GLY A 458 -25.81 22.44 -22.44
C GLY A 458 -27.14 22.73 -21.72
N THR A 459 -28.26 22.38 -22.36
CA THR A 459 -29.59 22.43 -21.70
C THR A 459 -29.68 21.39 -20.59
N LYS A 460 -30.70 21.47 -19.72
CA LYS A 460 -30.88 20.49 -18.63
C LYS A 460 -31.11 19.08 -19.16
N GLU A 461 -31.80 18.97 -20.28
CA GLU A 461 -32.10 17.75 -21.00
C GLU A 461 -30.82 17.15 -21.58
N SER A 462 -30.04 17.94 -22.34
CA SER A 462 -28.75 17.51 -22.91
C SER A 462 -27.76 17.04 -21.85
N VAL A 463 -27.72 17.73 -20.70
CA VAL A 463 -26.87 17.35 -19.57
C VAL A 463 -27.26 15.98 -19.02
N ARG A 464 -28.56 15.67 -18.89
CA ARG A 464 -29.04 14.36 -18.43
C ARG A 464 -28.70 13.25 -19.44
N GLU A 465 -28.88 13.50 -20.73
CA GLU A 465 -28.54 12.53 -21.78
C GLU A 465 -27.02 12.26 -21.82
N ALA A 466 -26.20 13.29 -21.57
CA ALA A 466 -24.76 13.12 -21.44
C ALA A 466 -24.37 12.30 -20.20
N GLU A 467 -25.08 12.42 -19.08
CA GLU A 467 -24.88 11.54 -17.91
C GLU A 467 -25.19 10.07 -18.24
N ASP A 468 -26.12 9.80 -19.14
CA ASP A 468 -26.40 8.43 -19.58
C ASP A 468 -25.29 7.85 -20.48
N ILE A 469 -24.50 8.67 -21.14
CA ILE A 469 -23.40 8.17 -22.00
C ILE A 469 -22.08 8.15 -21.24
N LEU A 470 -21.77 9.21 -20.51
CA LEU A 470 -20.53 9.38 -19.76
C LEU A 470 -20.58 8.63 -18.42
N GLY A 471 -21.79 8.42 -17.91
CA GLY A 471 -22.05 8.09 -16.51
C GLY A 471 -22.09 9.35 -15.64
N ASN A 472 -22.21 9.16 -14.33
CA ASN A 472 -21.92 10.14 -13.28
C ASN A 472 -22.00 9.46 -11.90
N SER A 473 -21.51 8.22 -11.80
CA SER A 473 -21.72 7.41 -10.59
C SER A 473 -20.64 7.69 -9.55
N GLU A 474 -20.85 8.74 -8.75
CA GLU A 474 -19.97 9.02 -7.59
C GLU A 474 -19.90 7.83 -6.64
N LYS A 475 -21.00 7.09 -6.47
CA LYS A 475 -21.06 5.91 -5.59
C LYS A 475 -20.16 4.75 -6.06
N LYS A 476 -20.13 4.44 -7.35
CA LYS A 476 -19.19 3.43 -7.90
C LYS A 476 -17.74 3.89 -7.83
N MET A 477 -17.49 5.20 -7.87
CA MET A 477 -16.15 5.74 -7.65
C MET A 477 -15.72 5.67 -6.18
N LEU A 478 -16.65 5.52 -5.23
CA LEU A 478 -16.36 5.35 -3.79
C LEU A 478 -16.07 3.90 -3.40
N GLU A 479 -16.53 2.93 -4.19
CA GLU A 479 -16.28 1.51 -3.93
C GLU A 479 -14.85 1.12 -4.32
N PRO A 480 -14.02 0.63 -3.37
CA PRO A 480 -12.68 0.15 -3.70
C PRO A 480 -12.74 -1.13 -4.53
N ASP A 481 -12.09 -1.13 -5.69
CA ASP A 481 -11.90 -2.32 -6.53
C ASP A 481 -10.79 -3.21 -5.96
N PHE A 482 -11.13 -3.98 -4.92
CA PHE A 482 -10.18 -4.88 -4.26
C PHE A 482 -9.62 -5.94 -5.22
N VAL A 483 -10.38 -6.40 -6.21
CA VAL A 483 -9.91 -7.42 -7.17
C VAL A 483 -8.75 -6.86 -8.00
N SER A 484 -8.87 -5.61 -8.46
CA SER A 484 -7.79 -4.91 -9.17
C SER A 484 -6.54 -4.74 -8.29
N ILE A 485 -6.72 -4.34 -7.02
CA ILE A 485 -5.62 -4.13 -6.06
C ILE A 485 -4.88 -5.44 -5.76
N PHE A 486 -5.61 -6.48 -5.37
CA PHE A 486 -5.03 -7.79 -5.04
C PHE A 486 -4.47 -8.51 -6.27
N GLY A 487 -5.13 -8.40 -7.43
CA GLY A 487 -4.63 -8.93 -8.70
C GLY A 487 -3.32 -8.26 -9.13
N GLY A 488 -3.25 -6.93 -9.03
CA GLY A 488 -2.03 -6.17 -9.30
C GLY A 488 -0.89 -6.54 -8.35
N LEU A 489 -1.18 -6.74 -7.06
CA LEU A 489 -0.18 -7.26 -6.11
C LEU A 489 0.29 -8.64 -6.52
N LEU A 490 -0.62 -9.59 -6.77
CA LEU A 490 -0.27 -10.97 -7.05
C LEU A 490 0.67 -11.05 -8.27
N LEU A 491 0.30 -10.35 -9.35
CA LEU A 491 1.16 -10.21 -10.53
C LEU A 491 2.51 -9.58 -10.18
N GLY A 492 2.49 -8.56 -9.33
CA GLY A 492 3.66 -7.93 -8.74
C GLY A 492 4.61 -8.88 -8.02
N ILE A 493 4.06 -9.72 -7.15
CA ILE A 493 4.82 -10.71 -6.38
C ILE A 493 5.40 -11.77 -7.30
N LEU A 494 4.60 -12.28 -8.24
CA LEU A 494 5.06 -13.25 -9.24
C LEU A 494 6.23 -12.67 -10.06
N PHE A 495 6.08 -11.43 -10.54
CA PHE A 495 7.14 -10.73 -11.24
C PHE A 495 8.38 -10.49 -10.37
N GLY A 496 8.18 -10.10 -9.11
CA GLY A 496 9.25 -9.84 -8.14
C GLY A 496 10.05 -11.08 -7.75
N SER A 497 9.42 -12.26 -7.85
CA SER A 497 10.02 -13.55 -7.50
C SER A 497 10.93 -14.12 -8.60
N VAL A 498 10.93 -13.51 -9.79
CA VAL A 498 11.80 -13.94 -10.91
C VAL A 498 13.27 -13.66 -10.54
N PRO A 499 14.13 -14.70 -10.49
CA PRO A 499 15.54 -14.54 -10.16
C PRO A 499 16.34 -13.96 -11.33
N PHE A 500 17.21 -12.98 -11.04
CA PHE A 500 18.20 -12.43 -11.97
C PHE A 500 19.58 -12.98 -11.62
N VAL A 501 20.10 -13.86 -12.46
CA VAL A 501 21.43 -14.45 -12.28
C VAL A 501 22.47 -13.48 -12.85
N LEU A 502 23.36 -12.97 -12.00
CA LEU A 502 24.56 -12.24 -12.44
C LEU A 502 25.75 -13.21 -12.46
N PRO A 503 26.57 -13.25 -13.53
CA PRO A 503 27.65 -14.24 -13.69
C PRO A 503 28.69 -14.27 -12.55
N THR A 504 28.79 -13.22 -11.74
CA THR A 504 29.80 -13.04 -10.70
C THR A 504 29.28 -13.20 -9.27
N MET A 505 27.99 -13.51 -9.06
CA MET A 505 27.38 -13.56 -7.72
C MET A 505 27.02 -15.00 -7.31
N PRO A 506 27.17 -15.36 -6.02
CA PRO A 506 26.87 -16.72 -5.54
C PRO A 506 25.38 -17.04 -5.56
N ILE A 507 24.52 -16.05 -5.30
CA ILE A 507 23.06 -16.20 -5.22
C ILE A 507 22.39 -15.26 -6.23
N PRO A 508 21.34 -15.71 -6.96
CA PRO A 508 20.60 -14.84 -7.86
C PRO A 508 19.87 -13.72 -7.12
N ILE A 509 19.92 -12.51 -7.67
CA ILE A 509 19.23 -11.34 -7.13
C ILE A 509 17.75 -11.41 -7.50
N LYS A 510 16.86 -11.28 -6.52
CA LYS A 510 15.41 -11.17 -6.77
C LYS A 510 14.96 -9.73 -6.52
N LEU A 511 14.00 -9.26 -7.32
CA LEU A 511 13.31 -7.99 -7.07
C LEU A 511 12.54 -8.04 -5.73
N GLY A 512 12.10 -9.23 -5.34
CA GLY A 512 11.44 -9.52 -4.08
C GLY A 512 10.00 -9.02 -4.04
N PHE A 513 9.34 -9.32 -2.91
CA PHE A 513 7.94 -9.00 -2.65
C PHE A 513 7.66 -7.48 -2.57
N ALA A 514 8.69 -6.65 -2.49
CA ALA A 514 8.55 -5.20 -2.40
C ALA A 514 8.68 -4.47 -3.74
N ALA A 515 9.71 -4.79 -4.54
CA ALA A 515 9.97 -4.09 -5.80
C ALA A 515 9.04 -4.58 -6.93
N GLY A 516 8.71 -5.87 -6.95
CA GLY A 516 7.85 -6.45 -7.98
C GLY A 516 6.47 -5.78 -8.06
N PRO A 517 5.70 -5.69 -6.95
CA PRO A 517 4.42 -4.99 -6.92
C PRO A 517 4.50 -3.51 -7.30
N LEU A 518 5.58 -2.83 -6.93
CA LEU A 518 5.78 -1.45 -7.38
C LEU A 518 5.90 -1.36 -8.90
N ILE A 519 6.77 -2.17 -9.50
CA ILE A 519 7.02 -2.11 -10.95
C ILE A 519 5.75 -2.45 -11.72
N VAL A 520 5.04 -3.51 -11.32
CA VAL A 520 3.77 -3.89 -11.94
C VAL A 520 2.72 -2.79 -11.78
N ALA A 521 2.61 -2.18 -10.59
CA ALA A 521 1.69 -1.06 -10.39
C ALA A 521 2.03 0.16 -11.25
N LEU A 522 3.32 0.48 -11.45
CA LEU A 522 3.75 1.55 -12.34
C LEU A 522 3.37 1.27 -13.80
N ILE A 523 3.56 0.03 -14.27
CA ILE A 523 3.20 -0.40 -15.63
C ILE A 523 1.68 -0.29 -15.82
N ILE A 524 0.88 -0.87 -14.91
CA ILE A 524 -0.58 -0.84 -14.95
C ILE A 524 -1.10 0.60 -14.97
N SER A 525 -0.50 1.46 -14.16
CA SER A 525 -0.90 2.86 -14.02
C SER A 525 -0.53 3.73 -15.25
N ARG A 526 0.44 3.31 -16.06
CA ARG A 526 0.82 3.98 -17.32
C ARG A 526 0.03 3.52 -18.52
N PHE A 527 -0.14 2.22 -18.67
CA PHE A 527 -0.75 1.63 -19.86
C PHE A 527 -2.28 1.49 -19.76
N GLY A 528 -2.88 1.90 -18.63
CA GLY A 528 -4.33 2.05 -18.52
C GLY A 528 -5.08 0.77 -18.14
N GLY A 529 -4.51 -0.04 -17.25
CA GLY A 529 -5.13 -1.29 -16.81
C GLY A 529 -4.83 -2.46 -17.76
N VAL A 530 -4.77 -3.67 -17.22
CA VAL A 530 -4.63 -4.91 -18.01
C VAL A 530 -5.86 -5.75 -17.77
N SER A 531 -6.67 -5.95 -18.81
CA SER A 531 -7.89 -6.80 -18.76
C SER A 531 -8.88 -6.39 -17.67
N PHE A 532 -8.84 -7.02 -16.49
CA PHE A 532 -9.76 -6.80 -15.36
C PHE A 532 -9.24 -5.79 -14.32
N ILE A 533 -8.00 -5.32 -14.45
CA ILE A 533 -7.39 -4.38 -13.49
C ILE A 533 -7.63 -2.94 -13.95
N HIS A 534 -8.52 -2.21 -13.28
CA HIS A 534 -8.78 -0.80 -13.56
C HIS A 534 -7.69 0.09 -12.93
N SER A 535 -7.25 1.14 -13.63
CA SER A 535 -6.25 2.09 -13.11
C SER A 535 -6.78 3.06 -12.05
N TYR A 536 -8.11 3.15 -11.90
CA TYR A 536 -8.73 4.05 -10.94
C TYR A 536 -8.97 3.35 -9.61
N VAL A 537 -8.46 3.95 -8.53
CA VAL A 537 -8.74 3.55 -7.16
C VAL A 537 -9.23 4.77 -6.42
N ASN A 538 -10.23 4.60 -5.58
CA ASN A 538 -10.82 5.68 -4.79
C ASN A 538 -9.78 6.34 -3.86
N ASP A 539 -9.74 7.67 -3.82
CA ASP A 539 -8.82 8.44 -2.97
C ASP A 539 -9.01 8.18 -1.46
N GLY A 540 -10.26 8.04 -1.02
CA GLY A 540 -10.62 7.68 0.35
C GLY A 540 -10.12 6.28 0.72
N ALA A 541 -10.27 5.31 -0.18
CA ALA A 541 -9.71 3.97 0.00
C ALA A 541 -8.17 4.02 0.05
N ILE A 542 -7.51 4.78 -0.82
CA ILE A 542 -6.04 4.92 -0.79
C ILE A 542 -5.59 5.52 0.54
N ASN A 543 -6.21 6.60 1.01
CA ASN A 543 -5.84 7.25 2.26
C ASN A 543 -6.09 6.33 3.46
N PHE A 544 -7.25 5.67 3.52
CA PHE A 544 -7.55 4.69 4.56
C PHE A 544 -6.53 3.55 4.57
N MET A 545 -6.25 2.95 3.41
CA MET A 545 -5.34 1.83 3.28
C MET A 545 -3.89 2.23 3.62
N LYS A 546 -3.47 3.46 3.26
CA LYS A 546 -2.18 4.03 3.64
C LYS A 546 -2.07 4.19 5.16
N ASP A 547 -3.04 4.82 5.80
CA ASP A 547 -3.01 5.12 7.23
C ASP A 547 -3.15 3.84 8.07
N PHE A 548 -4.01 2.91 7.64
CA PHE A 548 -4.15 1.58 8.23
C PHE A 548 -2.85 0.77 8.12
N GLY A 549 -2.23 0.75 6.92
CA GLY A 549 -0.96 0.05 6.70
C GLY A 549 0.19 0.59 7.55
N ILE A 550 0.33 1.91 7.65
CA ILE A 550 1.34 2.56 8.51
C ILE A 550 1.11 2.22 9.99
N SER A 551 -0.15 2.22 10.44
CA SER A 551 -0.50 1.89 11.83
C SER A 551 -0.16 0.43 12.17
N LEU A 552 -0.53 -0.51 11.29
CA LEU A 552 -0.20 -1.93 11.45
C LEU A 552 1.32 -2.17 11.41
N PHE A 553 2.03 -1.43 10.55
CA PHE A 553 3.49 -1.47 10.49
C PHE A 553 4.13 -1.05 11.82
N PHE A 554 3.73 0.09 12.38
CA PHE A 554 4.26 0.55 13.67
C PHE A 554 3.91 -0.38 14.81
N ALA A 555 2.68 -0.93 14.84
CA ALA A 555 2.29 -1.92 15.83
C ALA A 555 3.20 -3.16 15.77
N ALA A 556 3.42 -3.72 14.58
CA ALA A 556 4.23 -4.92 14.42
C ALA A 556 5.73 -4.69 14.71
N VAL A 557 6.30 -3.55 14.30
CA VAL A 557 7.70 -3.21 14.65
C VAL A 557 7.83 -2.97 16.15
N GLY A 558 6.87 -2.26 16.76
CA GLY A 558 6.86 -2.00 18.19
C GLY A 558 6.79 -3.27 19.02
N ILE A 559 5.93 -4.22 18.64
CA ILE A 559 5.79 -5.52 19.33
C ILE A 559 7.05 -6.37 19.14
N HIS A 560 7.50 -6.58 17.89
CA HIS A 560 8.61 -7.48 17.58
C HIS A 560 9.97 -6.97 18.08
N ALA A 561 10.22 -5.66 17.97
CA ALA A 561 11.46 -5.08 18.47
C ALA A 561 11.41 -4.84 19.98
N GLY A 562 10.22 -4.67 20.57
CA GLY A 562 10.03 -4.14 21.92
C GLY A 562 10.50 -5.07 23.04
N GLU A 563 10.16 -6.36 22.98
CA GLU A 563 10.47 -7.34 24.03
C GLU A 563 11.98 -7.47 24.27
N ALA A 564 12.75 -7.60 23.19
CA ALA A 564 14.21 -7.68 23.27
C ALA A 564 14.90 -6.33 23.07
N PHE A 565 14.18 -5.19 23.02
CA PHE A 565 14.77 -3.90 22.65
C PHE A 565 15.86 -3.49 23.63
N TYR A 566 15.57 -3.51 24.94
CA TYR A 566 16.49 -3.04 25.96
C TYR A 566 17.75 -3.89 26.00
N ASP A 567 17.58 -5.21 26.04
CA ASP A 567 18.71 -6.15 26.09
C ASP A 567 19.57 -6.06 24.82
N ASN A 568 18.95 -5.96 23.64
CA ASN A 568 19.66 -5.77 22.39
C ASN A 568 20.31 -4.39 22.30
N PHE A 569 19.66 -3.33 22.78
CA PHE A 569 20.21 -1.98 22.79
C PHE A 569 21.48 -1.90 23.65
N ILE A 570 21.49 -2.55 24.81
CA ILE A 570 22.68 -2.63 25.65
C ILE A 570 23.75 -3.53 25.00
N LYS A 571 23.35 -4.73 24.53
CA LYS A 571 24.25 -5.74 23.94
C LYS A 571 24.96 -5.25 22.67
N PHE A 572 24.28 -4.50 21.81
CA PHE A 572 24.82 -4.03 20.52
C PHE A 572 25.34 -2.59 20.56
N ASN A 573 25.59 -2.03 21.74
CA ASN A 573 26.03 -0.64 21.91
C ASN A 573 25.13 0.34 21.13
N GLY A 574 23.84 0.27 21.43
CA GLY A 574 22.77 0.95 20.70
C GLY A 574 22.96 2.46 20.59
N TRP A 575 23.63 3.09 21.54
CA TRP A 575 24.03 4.51 21.46
C TRP A 575 24.95 4.80 20.26
N THR A 576 25.92 3.93 20.00
CA THR A 576 26.80 4.06 18.84
C THR A 576 26.02 3.84 17.56
N LEU A 577 25.21 2.77 17.47
CA LEU A 577 24.35 2.53 16.29
C LEU A 577 23.39 3.68 16.01
N LEU A 578 22.84 4.30 17.05
CA LEU A 578 21.97 5.47 16.95
C LEU A 578 22.71 6.68 16.36
N ILE A 579 23.88 7.03 16.90
CA ILE A 579 24.68 8.16 16.39
C ILE A 579 25.12 7.91 14.95
N LEU A 580 25.55 6.68 14.64
CA LEU A 580 25.95 6.30 13.30
C LEU A 580 24.78 6.36 12.31
N GLY A 581 23.59 5.89 12.72
CA GLY A 581 22.36 6.04 11.96
C GLY A 581 22.04 7.51 11.69
N LEU A 582 22.15 8.36 12.71
CA LEU A 582 21.92 9.80 12.58
C LEU A 582 22.92 10.46 11.60
N ILE A 583 24.17 10.02 11.56
CA ILE A 583 25.16 10.49 10.58
C ILE A 583 24.73 10.10 9.15
N VAL A 584 24.28 8.85 8.95
CA VAL A 584 23.74 8.37 7.67
C VAL A 584 22.48 9.15 7.28
N THR A 585 21.70 9.65 8.24
CA THR A 585 20.57 10.54 7.97
C THR A 585 21.00 11.96 7.62
N ILE A 586 21.79 12.63 8.47
CA ILE A 586 22.04 14.08 8.37
C ILE A 586 22.99 14.42 7.22
N VAL A 587 24.06 13.65 7.03
CA VAL A 587 25.12 14.01 6.06
C VAL A 587 24.58 14.06 4.62
N PRO A 588 23.80 13.05 4.13
CA PRO A 588 23.21 13.16 2.80
C PRO A 588 22.17 14.27 2.67
N ILE A 589 21.40 14.58 3.73
CA ILE A 589 20.46 15.72 3.71
C ILE A 589 21.21 17.03 3.50
N ILE A 590 22.31 17.26 4.23
CA ILE A 590 23.12 18.48 4.08
C ILE A 590 23.67 18.58 2.66
N PHE A 591 24.22 17.48 2.15
CA PHE A 591 24.72 17.41 0.77
C PHE A 591 23.62 17.77 -0.24
N MET A 592 22.44 17.14 -0.13
CA MET A 592 21.32 17.42 -1.00
C MET A 592 20.82 18.87 -0.88
N ALA A 593 20.84 19.46 0.32
CA ALA A 593 20.46 20.86 0.54
C ALA A 593 21.41 21.83 -0.17
N ILE A 594 22.72 21.55 -0.15
CA ILE A 594 23.73 22.32 -0.89
C ILE A 594 23.48 22.19 -2.41
N CYS A 595 23.31 20.97 -2.91
CA CYS A 595 23.03 20.73 -4.33
C CYS A 595 21.73 21.41 -4.78
N THR A 596 20.69 21.41 -3.95
CA THR A 596 19.41 22.08 -4.23
C THR A 596 19.58 23.57 -4.49
N LYS A 597 20.44 24.24 -3.70
CA LYS A 597 20.77 25.66 -3.89
C LYS A 597 21.52 25.91 -5.21
N LEU A 598 22.44 25.02 -5.58
CA LEU A 598 23.17 25.10 -6.85
C LEU A 598 22.26 24.86 -8.06
N LEU A 599 21.34 23.91 -7.94
CA LEU A 599 20.40 23.50 -8.98
C LEU A 599 19.14 24.39 -9.05
N LYS A 600 19.02 25.39 -8.16
CA LYS A 600 17.90 26.33 -8.05
C LYS A 600 16.54 25.62 -7.93
N ILE A 601 16.49 24.51 -7.20
CA ILE A 601 15.25 23.77 -6.93
C ILE A 601 14.47 24.49 -5.83
N ASN A 602 13.17 24.67 -6.04
CA ASN A 602 12.26 25.31 -5.08
C ASN A 602 12.19 24.53 -3.76
N PHE A 603 12.09 25.22 -2.63
CA PHE A 603 12.12 24.60 -1.30
C PHE A 603 10.93 23.65 -1.07
N LEU A 604 9.74 23.96 -1.60
CA LEU A 604 8.57 23.09 -1.46
C LEU A 604 8.73 21.80 -2.27
N GLN A 605 9.41 21.87 -3.42
CA GLN A 605 9.76 20.67 -4.18
C GLN A 605 10.84 19.88 -3.43
N PHE A 606 11.85 20.57 -2.90
CA PHE A 606 12.96 19.95 -2.17
C PHE A 606 12.50 19.20 -0.92
N SER A 607 11.57 19.73 -0.13
CA SER A 607 11.01 19.03 1.02
C SER A 607 10.32 17.72 0.61
N GLY A 608 9.59 17.71 -0.51
CA GLY A 608 9.03 16.50 -1.10
C GLY A 608 10.08 15.52 -1.61
N ILE A 609 11.14 16.00 -2.27
CA ILE A 609 12.27 15.19 -2.74
C ILE A 609 12.97 14.51 -1.55
N LEU A 610 13.19 15.23 -0.45
CA LEU A 610 13.78 14.68 0.77
C LEU A 610 12.91 13.57 1.35
N SER A 611 11.62 13.81 1.57
CA SER A 611 10.69 12.78 2.07
C SER A 611 10.64 11.56 1.16
N GLY A 612 10.70 11.74 -0.16
CA GLY A 612 10.73 10.62 -1.11
C GLY A 612 12.06 9.85 -1.10
N THR A 613 13.18 10.56 -0.95
CA THR A 613 14.54 9.99 -0.87
C THR A 613 14.74 9.14 0.39
N TYR A 614 14.09 9.55 1.47
CA TYR A 614 14.09 8.88 2.77
C TYR A 614 12.87 7.97 2.94
N THR A 615 12.09 7.72 1.87
CA THR A 615 10.91 6.82 1.91
C THR A 615 9.94 7.08 3.08
N ASP A 616 9.86 8.32 3.55
CA ASP A 616 9.21 8.68 4.81
C ASP A 616 7.86 9.40 4.55
N PRO A 617 6.73 8.68 4.65
CA PRO A 617 5.40 9.28 4.50
C PRO A 617 5.01 10.19 5.69
N ALA A 618 5.59 9.99 6.88
CA ALA A 618 5.32 10.85 8.04
C ALA A 618 5.95 12.24 7.82
N ALA A 619 7.21 12.28 7.38
CA ALA A 619 7.86 13.54 6.98
C ALA A 619 7.15 14.20 5.80
N LEU A 620 6.63 13.43 4.82
CA LEU A 620 5.82 13.99 3.74
C LEU A 620 4.56 14.67 4.28
N THR A 621 3.83 13.99 5.16
CA THR A 621 2.58 14.49 5.75
C THR A 621 2.84 15.75 6.58
N PHE A 622 3.94 15.75 7.34
CA PHE A 622 4.44 16.93 8.03
C PHE A 622 4.72 18.07 7.03
N CYS A 623 5.47 17.82 5.95
CA CYS A 623 5.84 18.86 4.98
C CYS A 623 4.60 19.46 4.27
N THR A 624 3.63 18.63 3.88
CA THR A 624 2.40 19.12 3.23
C THR A 624 1.56 19.99 4.18
N ALA A 625 1.45 19.57 5.45
CA ALA A 625 0.73 20.35 6.47
C ALA A 625 1.49 21.63 6.85
N TYR A 626 2.79 21.52 7.12
CA TYR A 626 3.65 22.63 7.54
C TYR A 626 3.80 23.72 6.48
N LEU A 627 3.82 23.34 5.19
CA LEU A 627 3.92 24.26 4.06
C LEU A 627 2.56 24.68 3.51
N ASN A 628 1.47 24.07 3.97
CA ASN A 628 0.10 24.25 3.47
C ASN A 628 0.05 24.22 1.92
N SER A 629 0.54 23.12 1.33
CA SER A 629 0.69 22.96 -0.11
C SER A 629 0.85 21.49 -0.52
N ASP A 630 0.33 21.13 -1.70
CA ASP A 630 0.50 19.79 -2.30
C ASP A 630 1.77 19.66 -3.17
N ILE A 631 2.57 20.72 -3.31
CA ILE A 631 3.82 20.68 -4.08
C ILE A 631 4.81 19.61 -3.56
N PRO A 632 5.01 19.43 -2.23
CA PRO A 632 5.84 18.36 -1.71
C PRO A 632 5.33 16.96 -2.11
N LEU A 633 4.01 16.74 -2.11
CA LEU A 633 3.39 15.47 -2.54
C LEU A 633 3.69 15.15 -4.00
N GLN A 634 3.66 16.16 -4.87
CA GLN A 634 3.99 15.98 -6.29
C GLN A 634 5.46 15.60 -6.47
N ALA A 635 6.38 16.28 -5.77
CA ALA A 635 7.82 16.01 -5.87
C ALA A 635 8.20 14.65 -5.26
N TYR A 636 7.60 14.28 -4.12
CA TYR A 636 7.71 12.95 -3.52
C TYR A 636 7.35 11.85 -4.53
N SER A 637 6.22 12.03 -5.21
CA SER A 637 5.67 11.06 -6.17
C SER A 637 6.59 10.79 -7.36
N ILE A 638 7.45 11.76 -7.71
CA ILE A 638 8.42 11.67 -8.80
C ILE A 638 9.63 10.80 -8.41
N VAL A 639 10.16 10.96 -7.20
CA VAL A 639 11.45 10.35 -6.80
C VAL A 639 11.27 9.03 -6.07
N TYR A 640 10.18 8.87 -5.32
CA TYR A 640 9.97 7.74 -4.42
C TYR A 640 10.08 6.35 -5.09
N PRO A 641 9.51 6.11 -6.30
CA PRO A 641 9.60 4.78 -6.89
C PRO A 641 11.02 4.36 -7.26
N LEU A 642 11.78 5.26 -7.89
CA LEU A 642 13.16 5.00 -8.29
C LEU A 642 14.06 4.80 -7.07
N VAL A 643 13.92 5.66 -6.06
CA VAL A 643 14.66 5.56 -4.80
C VAL A 643 14.39 4.22 -4.11
N THR A 644 13.11 3.82 -3.99
CA THR A 644 12.77 2.56 -3.33
C THR A 644 13.47 1.38 -4.03
N ILE A 645 13.34 1.31 -5.37
CA ILE A 645 13.95 0.24 -6.16
C ILE A 645 15.47 0.24 -5.96
N CYS A 646 16.12 1.41 -6.09
CA CYS A 646 17.57 1.54 -5.93
C CYS A 646 18.03 1.06 -4.54
N ARG A 647 17.33 1.45 -3.47
CA ARG A 647 17.69 1.04 -2.11
C ARG A 647 17.49 -0.45 -1.85
N ILE A 648 16.43 -1.06 -2.41
CA ILE A 648 16.23 -2.53 -2.36
C ILE A 648 17.43 -3.24 -2.99
N PHE A 649 17.85 -2.81 -4.17
CA PHE A 649 19.02 -3.38 -4.84
C PHE A 649 20.32 -3.14 -4.06
N LEU A 650 20.54 -1.93 -3.52
CA LEU A 650 21.74 -1.60 -2.76
C LEU A 650 21.86 -2.43 -1.48
N ALA A 651 20.76 -2.69 -0.77
CA ALA A 651 20.78 -3.53 0.42
C ALA A 651 21.24 -4.95 0.11
N GLN A 652 20.72 -5.56 -0.95
CA GLN A 652 21.14 -6.90 -1.40
C GLN A 652 22.59 -6.90 -1.89
N LEU A 653 22.95 -5.92 -2.73
CA LEU A 653 24.28 -5.80 -3.31
C LEU A 653 25.36 -5.62 -2.23
N LEU A 654 25.07 -4.83 -1.19
CA LEU A 654 25.99 -4.63 -0.06
C LEU A 654 26.26 -5.94 0.68
N ILE A 655 25.23 -6.74 0.94
CA ILE A 655 25.40 -8.06 1.57
C ILE A 655 26.25 -8.94 0.67
N LEU A 656 25.87 -9.08 -0.60
CA LEU A 656 26.55 -9.98 -1.52
C LEU A 656 28.03 -9.61 -1.71
N LEU A 657 28.38 -8.32 -1.78
CA LEU A 657 29.77 -7.87 -1.95
C LEU A 657 30.61 -7.96 -0.67
N LEU A 658 30.02 -7.70 0.50
CA LEU A 658 30.74 -7.55 1.77
C LEU A 658 30.68 -8.81 2.66
N VAL A 659 29.96 -9.84 2.22
CA VAL A 659 29.93 -11.16 2.84
C VAL A 659 30.85 -12.13 2.10
N THR A 660 31.05 -11.99 0.79
CA THR A 660 31.96 -12.85 0.00
C THR A 660 33.45 -12.54 0.19
N HIS A 661 33.79 -11.45 0.88
CA HIS A 661 35.13 -11.07 1.30
C HIS A 661 35.15 -10.86 2.81
#